data_AF-A0A928B3X7-F1
#
_entry.id   AF-A0A928B3X7-F1
#
_cell.length_a   1.000
_cell.length_b   1.000
_cell.length_c   1.000
_cell.angle_alpha   90.00
_cell.angle_beta   90.00
_cell.angle_gamma   90.00
#
_symmetry.space_group_name_H-M   'P 1'
#
loop_
_entity.id
_entity.type
_entity.pdbx_description
1 polymer ?
#
loop_
_entity_poly.entity_id
_entity_poly.type
_entity_poly.pdbx_seq_one_letter_code
_entity_poly.pdbx_strand_id
1 'polypeptide(L)'
;MLNQNHITMKKLFTYLLVAITMIIAGCSESFDDSKIWDKLDDHESRIAKLEELCKQMNTNISSLQMIVKALQNNDYVTGVTPITKEGETVGYTITFTKSQPITIYYGEDGKDGQNGTDGKDGVDGKDGSTPIIGVKQDTDNIYYWTLNGEWLLDANGNKIKAQGTDGKDGEDGADGEDGKDGQDGTNGEDGTDGKDGITPQLKIENDYWYISYDNGTSWTQLGKATGEQGEQGESGQDGGLFKSVNETETEIIFTLTDDTIISIPKAVSLDIAFSNTDSINALPNQTYEIEYAIQGADESTTIDVIAQDYYKASVIPTDYQSGKIVVTTPSADFAASRIIVLVSKGNNTIMRVINFVESVIIVSTSTLDIEAEGGVVQIEVETNVVYTVEIPEVDKEWISVANTRAATHTETLTFTVQANPNTTYRYSTVNLKDESGLVAQSILFAQKASGYKTIYVATAGTLESYISADEKEKLIGLKLTGNLNTFDYDFMRTMPALKQVDLAQINNTTIPSSCFKDATIETVILPLNLTAIPDNAFYGSSITAIDIPSSVKSIGASAFYECKSLAGNLVLPDGLQTIGEKAFYYCSALTGNLKIPNSVTAIGKYAFYYCDGFDGTLTLSNNLTEIPAYCFDACSGFNGSLVIPDAIETISGCAFRDCNSLKGNLVLGTSITNLYSYAFKGCDFSKYYCKAQTPPSLMSEPFDLGKLSYLGVPIGCKEVYANDSNYKTKFATIEEVEF
;
A
#
# COMPACT_ATOMS: atom_id res chain seq x y z
N MET A 1 -28.72 33.70 -61.54
CA MET A 1 -29.60 34.56 -60.70
C MET A 1 -29.52 34.04 -59.25
N LEU A 2 -28.36 33.90 -58.61
CA LEU A 2 -27.46 34.99 -58.21
C LEU A 2 -28.21 36.29 -57.95
N ASN A 3 -28.19 36.70 -56.70
CA ASN A 3 -27.98 38.09 -56.33
C ASN A 3 -29.04 39.14 -56.71
N GLN A 4 -30.12 38.83 -57.44
CA GLN A 4 -31.13 39.86 -57.71
C GLN A 4 -32.22 39.94 -56.65
N ASN A 5 -32.68 38.86 -56.00
CA ASN A 5 -33.75 39.01 -55.00
C ASN A 5 -33.26 39.43 -53.60
N HIS A 6 -32.06 39.02 -53.18
CA HIS A 6 -31.49 39.48 -51.90
C HIS A 6 -30.93 40.91 -51.95
N ILE A 7 -30.43 41.37 -53.11
CA ILE A 7 -29.99 42.78 -53.28
C ILE A 7 -31.20 43.70 -53.44
N THR A 8 -32.32 43.23 -54.02
CA THR A 8 -33.53 44.06 -54.16
C THR A 8 -34.27 44.24 -52.82
N MET A 9 -34.26 43.25 -51.92
CA MET A 9 -34.86 43.41 -50.58
C MET A 9 -33.98 44.21 -49.60
N LYS A 10 -32.64 44.06 -49.64
CA LYS A 10 -31.74 44.91 -48.85
C LYS A 10 -31.78 46.37 -49.30
N LYS A 11 -31.83 46.66 -50.61
CA LYS A 11 -31.97 48.04 -51.11
C LYS A 11 -33.32 48.66 -50.72
N LEU A 12 -34.41 47.88 -50.74
CA LEU A 12 -35.72 48.39 -50.29
C LEU A 12 -35.71 48.78 -48.80
N PHE A 13 -35.01 48.00 -47.96
CA PHE A 13 -34.86 48.30 -46.53
C PHE A 13 -33.92 49.49 -46.27
N THR A 14 -32.83 49.64 -47.05
CA THR A 14 -31.92 50.80 -46.94
C THR A 14 -32.57 52.10 -47.44
N TYR A 15 -33.41 52.06 -48.50
CA TYR A 15 -34.17 53.23 -48.93
C TYR A 15 -35.28 53.61 -47.94
N LEU A 16 -35.88 52.63 -47.24
CA LEU A 16 -36.83 52.89 -46.16
C LEU A 16 -36.15 53.52 -44.94
N LEU A 17 -34.93 53.05 -44.59
CA LEU A 17 -34.13 53.58 -43.49
C LEU A 17 -33.58 55.00 -43.79
N VAL A 18 -33.19 55.28 -45.04
CA VAL A 18 -32.74 56.62 -45.47
C VAL A 18 -33.92 57.61 -45.61
N ALA A 19 -35.11 57.13 -45.97
CA ALA A 19 -36.33 57.94 -45.97
C ALA A 19 -36.82 58.28 -44.56
N ILE A 20 -36.55 57.41 -43.57
CA ILE A 20 -36.85 57.67 -42.15
C ILE A 20 -35.80 58.61 -41.54
N THR A 21 -34.53 58.51 -41.90
CA THR A 21 -33.48 59.43 -41.38
C THR A 21 -33.53 60.84 -41.98
N MET A 22 -34.15 61.05 -43.15
CA MET A 22 -34.41 62.40 -43.68
C MET A 22 -35.65 63.10 -43.08
N ILE A 23 -36.46 62.41 -42.28
CA ILE A 23 -37.65 63.00 -41.60
C ILE A 23 -37.35 63.37 -40.13
N ILE A 24 -36.20 62.95 -39.58
CA ILE A 24 -35.77 63.28 -38.21
C ILE A 24 -34.56 64.23 -38.21
N ALA A 25 -34.39 65.01 -39.28
CA ALA A 25 -33.57 66.23 -39.26
C ALA A 25 -34.42 67.36 -38.65
N GLY A 26 -34.65 67.29 -37.34
CA GLY A 26 -35.42 68.29 -36.62
C GLY A 26 -35.64 67.89 -35.18
N CYS A 27 -34.86 68.49 -34.29
CA CYS A 27 -34.94 68.47 -32.83
C CYS A 27 -34.11 67.40 -32.10
N SER A 28 -33.08 67.96 -31.46
CA SER A 28 -32.20 67.46 -30.41
C SER A 28 -32.87 66.58 -29.35
N GLU A 29 -32.28 65.41 -29.08
CA GLU A 29 -31.61 65.05 -27.82
C GLU A 29 -30.87 63.73 -28.06
N SER A 30 -29.65 63.60 -27.55
CA SER A 30 -28.79 62.43 -27.75
C SER A 30 -29.35 61.21 -27.01
N PHE A 31 -29.82 60.19 -27.74
CA PHE A 31 -30.08 58.86 -27.17
C PHE A 31 -28.73 58.19 -26.85
N ASP A 32 -28.49 57.91 -25.58
CA ASP A 32 -27.37 57.11 -25.10
C ASP A 32 -27.81 55.65 -24.98
N ASP A 33 -27.71 54.91 -26.09
CA ASP A 33 -28.12 53.51 -26.19
C ASP A 33 -27.07 52.52 -25.67
N SER A 34 -25.93 53.01 -25.13
CA SER A 34 -24.83 52.19 -24.62
C SER A 34 -25.29 51.16 -23.59
N LYS A 35 -26.24 51.52 -22.71
CA LYS A 35 -26.80 50.62 -21.70
C LYS A 35 -27.68 49.48 -22.24
N ILE A 36 -28.19 49.62 -23.46
CA ILE A 36 -28.98 48.57 -24.12
C ILE A 36 -28.04 47.57 -24.79
N TRP A 37 -26.95 48.06 -25.40
CA TRP A 37 -25.90 47.23 -25.98
C TRP A 37 -25.11 46.45 -24.91
N ASP A 38 -24.75 47.08 -23.79
CA ASP A 38 -24.07 46.39 -22.68
C ASP A 38 -24.93 45.27 -22.06
N LYS A 39 -26.25 45.45 -22.00
CA LYS A 39 -27.18 44.40 -21.55
C LYS A 39 -27.34 43.31 -22.61
N LEU A 40 -27.41 43.67 -23.88
CA LEU A 40 -27.53 42.71 -24.98
C LEU A 40 -26.29 41.81 -25.07
N ASP A 41 -25.10 42.38 -24.91
CA ASP A 41 -23.82 41.65 -24.87
C ASP A 41 -23.68 40.80 -23.58
N ASP A 42 -24.18 41.28 -22.42
CA ASP A 42 -24.27 40.46 -21.19
C ASP A 42 -25.23 39.28 -21.35
N HIS A 43 -26.38 39.49 -22.00
CA HIS A 43 -27.35 38.43 -22.29
C HIS A 43 -26.81 37.41 -23.29
N GLU A 44 -26.13 37.83 -24.37
CA GLU A 44 -25.49 36.92 -25.33
C GLU A 44 -24.33 36.13 -24.70
N SER A 45 -23.51 36.76 -23.86
CA SER A 45 -22.43 36.10 -23.12
C SER A 45 -22.95 35.09 -22.08
N ARG A 46 -24.06 35.41 -21.41
CA ARG A 46 -24.74 34.49 -20.48
C ARG A 46 -25.43 33.34 -21.19
N ILE A 47 -25.99 33.56 -22.39
CA ILE A 47 -26.55 32.51 -23.24
C ILE A 47 -25.44 31.57 -23.71
N ALA A 48 -24.32 32.09 -24.20
CA ALA A 48 -23.17 31.27 -24.63
C ALA A 48 -22.59 30.42 -23.48
N LYS A 49 -22.49 31.00 -22.26
CA LYS A 49 -22.07 30.25 -21.06
C LYS A 49 -23.11 29.21 -20.62
N LEU A 50 -24.41 29.49 -20.76
CA LEU A 50 -25.47 28.50 -20.49
C LEU A 50 -25.44 27.35 -21.48
N GLU A 51 -25.18 27.63 -22.76
CA GLU A 51 -25.07 26.62 -23.82
C GLU A 51 -23.86 25.71 -23.61
N GLU A 52 -22.73 26.27 -23.16
CA GLU A 52 -21.53 25.50 -22.80
C GLU A 52 -21.74 24.66 -21.52
N LEU A 53 -22.42 25.22 -20.52
CA LEU A 53 -22.81 24.50 -19.30
C LEU A 53 -23.77 23.33 -19.60
N CYS A 54 -24.71 23.54 -20.52
CA CYS A 54 -25.61 22.48 -21.01
C CYS A 54 -24.85 21.38 -21.78
N LYS A 55 -23.84 21.72 -22.58
CA LYS A 55 -23.00 20.73 -23.28
C LYS A 55 -22.24 19.84 -22.30
N GLN A 56 -21.62 20.41 -21.28
CA GLN A 56 -20.87 19.65 -20.28
C GLN A 56 -21.78 18.76 -19.42
N MET A 57 -22.95 19.26 -19.04
CA MET A 57 -23.95 18.48 -18.29
C MET A 57 -24.51 17.31 -19.11
N ASN A 58 -24.67 17.48 -20.43
CA ASN A 58 -25.10 16.42 -21.35
C ASN A 58 -24.05 15.30 -21.53
N THR A 59 -22.75 15.63 -21.43
CA THR A 59 -21.65 14.63 -21.53
C THR A 59 -21.64 13.66 -20.35
N ASN A 60 -21.78 14.16 -19.13
CA ASN A 60 -21.77 13.32 -17.91
C ASN A 60 -23.04 12.47 -17.78
N ILE A 61 -24.18 12.99 -18.21
CA ILE A 61 -25.46 12.26 -18.22
C ILE A 61 -25.45 11.12 -19.25
N SER A 62 -24.81 11.30 -20.41
CA SER A 62 -24.73 10.29 -21.47
C SER A 62 -23.91 9.05 -21.04
N SER A 63 -22.74 9.25 -20.43
CA SER A 63 -21.92 8.13 -19.94
C SER A 63 -22.61 7.34 -18.82
N LEU A 64 -23.30 8.03 -17.90
CA LEU A 64 -24.11 7.39 -16.86
C LEU A 64 -25.31 6.63 -17.45
N GLN A 65 -25.98 7.17 -18.47
CA GLN A 65 -27.07 6.49 -19.16
C GLN A 65 -26.62 5.21 -19.88
N MET A 66 -25.42 5.21 -20.48
CA MET A 66 -24.87 4.00 -21.12
C MET A 66 -24.54 2.91 -20.11
N ILE A 67 -23.98 3.28 -18.95
CA ILE A 67 -23.71 2.34 -17.85
C ILE A 67 -25.01 1.75 -17.31
N VAL A 68 -26.02 2.59 -17.03
CA VAL A 68 -27.33 2.14 -16.57
C VAL A 68 -28.01 1.23 -17.60
N LYS A 69 -27.91 1.57 -18.89
CA LYS A 69 -28.46 0.75 -19.98
C LYS A 69 -27.74 -0.59 -20.15
N ALA A 70 -26.42 -0.65 -19.96
CA ALA A 70 -25.68 -1.90 -19.96
C ALA A 70 -26.15 -2.80 -18.80
N LEU A 71 -26.24 -2.24 -17.59
CA LEU A 71 -26.70 -2.96 -16.40
C LEU A 71 -28.16 -3.43 -16.52
N GLN A 72 -29.06 -2.60 -17.05
CA GLN A 72 -30.46 -2.97 -17.30
C GLN A 72 -30.62 -4.09 -18.34
N ASN A 73 -29.61 -4.33 -19.19
CA ASN A 73 -29.59 -5.43 -20.17
C ASN A 73 -28.92 -6.71 -19.63
N ASN A 74 -28.80 -6.87 -18.30
CA ASN A 74 -28.08 -7.98 -17.66
C ASN A 74 -26.64 -8.13 -18.18
N ASP A 75 -25.95 -7.02 -18.37
CA ASP A 75 -24.51 -6.97 -18.57
C ASP A 75 -23.82 -6.68 -17.24
N TYR A 76 -22.57 -7.10 -17.12
CA TYR A 76 -21.84 -7.03 -15.86
C TYR A 76 -20.48 -6.39 -16.06
N VAL A 77 -20.10 -5.54 -15.11
CA VAL A 77 -18.79 -4.87 -15.11
C VAL A 77 -17.69 -5.88 -14.78
N THR A 78 -16.59 -5.82 -15.54
CA THR A 78 -15.43 -6.72 -15.43
C THR A 78 -14.17 -6.02 -14.92
N GLY A 79 -14.14 -4.68 -14.90
CA GLY A 79 -13.01 -3.91 -14.34
C GLY A 79 -13.00 -2.44 -14.74
N VAL A 80 -12.17 -1.66 -14.04
CA VAL A 80 -11.97 -0.22 -14.28
C VAL A 80 -10.49 0.05 -14.56
N THR A 81 -10.20 0.92 -15.53
CA THR A 81 -8.84 1.34 -15.86
C THR A 81 -8.72 2.86 -15.79
N PRO A 82 -7.85 3.43 -14.93
CA PRO A 82 -7.60 4.86 -14.91
C PRO A 82 -6.92 5.31 -16.21
N ILE A 83 -7.31 6.48 -16.70
CA ILE A 83 -6.66 7.16 -17.81
C ILE A 83 -5.74 8.21 -17.22
N THR A 84 -4.44 8.11 -17.46
CA THR A 84 -3.45 9.05 -16.93
C THR A 84 -2.81 9.89 -18.01
N LYS A 85 -2.57 11.17 -17.71
CA LYS A 85 -1.83 12.12 -18.54
C LYS A 85 -0.90 12.93 -17.64
N GLU A 86 0.38 13.00 -18.02
CA GLU A 86 1.46 13.64 -17.25
C GLU A 86 1.63 13.17 -15.78
N GLY A 87 1.11 11.98 -15.43
CA GLY A 87 1.21 11.39 -14.09
C GLY A 87 -0.06 11.52 -13.25
N GLU A 88 -1.06 12.27 -13.72
CA GLU A 88 -2.33 12.49 -13.03
C GLU A 88 -3.49 11.75 -13.74
N THR A 89 -4.48 11.30 -12.97
CA THR A 89 -5.62 10.56 -13.53
C THR A 89 -6.67 11.55 -14.02
N VAL A 90 -7.01 11.50 -15.30
CA VAL A 90 -7.90 12.44 -16.01
C VAL A 90 -9.21 11.78 -16.46
N GLY A 91 -9.45 10.54 -16.05
CA GLY A 91 -10.64 9.77 -16.43
C GLY A 91 -10.54 8.29 -16.07
N TYR A 92 -11.61 7.54 -16.34
CA TYR A 92 -11.68 6.09 -16.15
C TYR A 92 -12.38 5.43 -17.34
N THR A 93 -11.89 4.26 -17.76
CA THR A 93 -12.59 3.35 -18.67
C THR A 93 -13.17 2.18 -17.91
N ILE A 94 -14.47 1.94 -18.05
CA ILE A 94 -15.21 0.84 -17.42
C ILE A 94 -15.48 -0.23 -18.48
N THR A 95 -15.12 -1.47 -18.17
CA THR A 95 -15.26 -2.62 -19.08
C THR A 95 -16.41 -3.54 -18.67
N PHE A 96 -17.11 -4.11 -19.65
CA PHE A 96 -18.27 -4.97 -19.43
C PHE A 96 -18.10 -6.34 -20.10
N THR A 97 -18.91 -7.31 -19.68
CA THR A 97 -18.88 -8.68 -20.20
C THR A 97 -19.40 -8.76 -21.63
N LYS A 98 -20.40 -7.95 -22.00
CA LYS A 98 -21.08 -8.00 -23.32
C LYS A 98 -20.98 -6.68 -24.10
N SER A 99 -21.00 -5.54 -23.43
CA SER A 99 -20.99 -4.20 -24.03
C SER A 99 -19.56 -3.72 -24.28
N GLN A 100 -19.40 -2.80 -25.24
CA GLN A 100 -18.12 -2.13 -25.46
C GLN A 100 -17.71 -1.31 -24.21
N PRO A 101 -16.40 -1.14 -23.95
CA PRO A 101 -15.93 -0.31 -22.85
C PRO A 101 -16.49 1.12 -22.92
N ILE A 102 -16.86 1.66 -21.75
CA ILE A 102 -17.41 3.02 -21.61
C ILE A 102 -16.39 3.89 -20.88
N THR A 103 -16.03 5.03 -21.46
CA THR A 103 -15.03 5.95 -20.89
C THR A 103 -15.68 7.21 -20.31
N ILE A 104 -15.14 7.67 -19.18
CA ILE A 104 -15.52 8.89 -18.44
C ILE A 104 -14.25 9.73 -18.24
N TYR A 105 -14.32 11.05 -18.40
CA TYR A 105 -13.20 11.99 -18.18
C TYR A 105 -13.54 13.03 -17.08
N TYR A 106 -12.54 13.55 -16.36
CA TYR A 106 -12.64 14.73 -15.48
C TYR A 106 -11.39 15.62 -15.65
N GLY A 107 -11.56 16.95 -15.70
CA GLY A 107 -10.59 17.92 -16.25
C GLY A 107 -9.25 18.07 -15.50
N GLU A 108 -8.22 18.61 -16.19
CA GLU A 108 -6.84 18.89 -15.69
C GLU A 108 -6.68 20.31 -15.08
N ASP A 109 -5.72 20.47 -14.14
CA ASP A 109 -5.29 21.75 -13.55
C ASP A 109 -4.60 22.71 -14.56
N GLY A 110 -4.79 24.03 -14.39
CA GLY A 110 -4.19 25.06 -15.25
C GLY A 110 -2.81 25.55 -14.78
N LYS A 111 -1.92 25.93 -15.71
CA LYS A 111 -0.60 26.55 -15.44
C LYS A 111 -0.71 28.05 -15.12
N ASP A 112 0.16 28.55 -14.24
CA ASP A 112 0.32 29.98 -13.95
C ASP A 112 0.57 30.84 -15.21
N GLY A 113 -0.08 32.00 -15.26
CA GLY A 113 0.03 32.94 -16.38
C GLY A 113 1.40 33.64 -16.50
N GLN A 114 1.81 33.99 -17.72
CA GLN A 114 3.02 34.78 -17.98
C GLN A 114 2.86 36.26 -17.61
N ASN A 115 3.92 36.85 -17.03
CA ASN A 115 4.02 38.27 -16.67
C ASN A 115 3.78 39.22 -17.87
N GLY A 116 2.88 40.19 -17.69
CA GLY A 116 2.78 41.39 -18.54
C GLY A 116 3.93 42.37 -18.27
N THR A 117 4.20 43.27 -19.23
CA THR A 117 5.12 44.39 -19.03
C THR A 117 4.39 45.53 -18.29
N ASP A 118 5.07 46.09 -17.27
CA ASP A 118 4.81 47.35 -16.51
C ASP A 118 3.77 47.45 -15.35
N GLY A 119 3.78 46.49 -14.42
CA GLY A 119 4.07 46.81 -13.01
C GLY A 119 3.05 47.55 -12.11
N LYS A 120 1.73 47.45 -12.35
CA LYS A 120 0.69 47.55 -11.29
C LYS A 120 -0.52 46.68 -11.64
N ASP A 121 -0.91 45.80 -10.72
CA ASP A 121 -2.10 44.95 -10.86
C ASP A 121 -3.37 45.81 -10.88
N GLY A 122 -4.25 45.53 -11.84
CA GLY A 122 -5.65 45.95 -11.76
C GLY A 122 -6.39 45.17 -10.68
N VAL A 123 -7.46 45.74 -10.13
CA VAL A 123 -8.28 45.07 -9.10
C VAL A 123 -8.94 43.82 -9.69
N ASP A 124 -8.84 42.69 -8.98
CA ASP A 124 -9.47 41.42 -9.35
C ASP A 124 -10.95 41.60 -9.73
N GLY A 125 -11.33 41.03 -10.88
CA GLY A 125 -12.72 40.67 -11.12
C GLY A 125 -13.08 39.47 -10.26
N LYS A 126 -14.27 39.48 -9.64
CA LYS A 126 -14.72 38.38 -8.76
C LYS A 126 -14.80 37.04 -9.51
N ASP A 127 -14.40 35.99 -8.82
CA ASP A 127 -14.52 34.59 -9.25
C ASP A 127 -15.90 34.25 -9.80
N GLY A 128 -15.93 33.43 -10.87
CA GLY A 128 -17.15 32.78 -11.34
C GLY A 128 -17.57 31.69 -10.35
N SER A 129 -18.86 31.64 -10.01
CA SER A 129 -19.43 30.66 -9.08
C SER A 129 -20.25 29.61 -9.81
N THR A 130 -20.08 28.34 -9.44
CA THR A 130 -20.94 27.23 -9.86
C THR A 130 -22.38 27.48 -9.40
N PRO A 131 -23.38 27.54 -10.30
CA PRO A 131 -24.75 27.79 -9.90
C PRO A 131 -25.35 26.64 -9.09
N ILE A 132 -25.59 26.82 -7.79
CA ILE A 132 -26.29 25.89 -6.91
C ILE A 132 -27.78 26.24 -6.92
N ILE A 133 -28.62 25.37 -7.50
CA ILE A 133 -30.07 25.48 -7.34
C ILE A 133 -30.45 24.85 -6.00
N GLY A 134 -31.05 25.65 -5.12
CA GLY A 134 -31.45 25.24 -3.78
C GLY A 134 -32.90 25.60 -3.48
N VAL A 135 -33.34 25.29 -2.26
CA VAL A 135 -34.66 25.67 -1.75
C VAL A 135 -34.48 26.31 -0.38
N LYS A 136 -35.12 27.46 -0.15
CA LYS A 136 -34.99 28.24 1.10
C LYS A 136 -36.36 28.73 1.58
N GLN A 137 -36.61 28.68 2.89
CA GLN A 137 -37.86 29.16 3.49
C GLN A 137 -37.76 30.67 3.75
N ASP A 138 -38.77 31.44 3.36
CA ASP A 138 -38.84 32.88 3.58
C ASP A 138 -39.61 33.21 4.88
N THR A 139 -39.65 34.50 5.29
CA THR A 139 -40.27 34.93 6.56
C THR A 139 -41.78 34.72 6.65
N ASP A 140 -42.42 34.35 5.53
CA ASP A 140 -43.82 33.94 5.41
C ASP A 140 -44.01 32.41 5.64
N ASN A 141 -42.94 31.69 6.02
CA ASN A 141 -42.86 30.24 6.16
C ASN A 141 -43.09 29.44 4.85
N ILE A 142 -42.98 30.06 3.67
CA ILE A 142 -43.09 29.40 2.36
C ILE A 142 -41.69 29.13 1.80
N TYR A 143 -41.48 27.95 1.20
CA TYR A 143 -40.23 27.59 0.54
C TYR A 143 -40.21 28.11 -0.92
N TYR A 144 -39.13 28.75 -1.31
CA TYR A 144 -38.89 29.31 -2.64
C TYR A 144 -37.60 28.74 -3.23
N TRP A 145 -37.55 28.60 -4.56
CA TRP A 145 -36.35 28.17 -5.26
C TRP A 145 -35.28 29.25 -5.15
N THR A 146 -34.03 28.84 -4.97
CA THR A 146 -32.87 29.72 -4.94
C THR A 146 -31.86 29.32 -5.98
N LEU A 147 -31.11 30.31 -6.48
CA LEU A 147 -29.95 30.11 -7.33
C LEU A 147 -28.78 30.79 -6.63
N ASN A 148 -27.76 30.01 -6.26
CA ASN A 148 -26.62 30.46 -5.44
C ASN A 148 -27.03 31.06 -4.10
N GLY A 149 -28.10 30.52 -3.49
CA GLY A 149 -28.59 30.97 -2.18
C GLY A 149 -29.46 32.24 -2.21
N GLU A 150 -29.60 32.88 -3.37
CA GLU A 150 -30.47 34.04 -3.62
C GLU A 150 -31.82 33.63 -4.22
N TRP A 151 -32.88 34.42 -3.98
CA TRP A 151 -34.24 34.09 -4.43
C TRP A 151 -34.34 34.06 -5.95
N LEU A 152 -34.86 32.96 -6.50
CA LEU A 152 -35.20 32.87 -7.91
C LEU A 152 -36.49 33.66 -8.17
N LEU A 153 -36.46 34.61 -9.11
CA LEU A 153 -37.57 35.51 -9.40
C LEU A 153 -38.17 35.25 -10.79
N ASP A 154 -39.47 35.46 -10.94
CA ASP A 154 -40.15 35.44 -12.23
C ASP A 154 -39.89 36.72 -13.04
N ALA A 155 -40.41 36.76 -14.28
CA ALA A 155 -40.23 37.89 -15.19
C ALA A 155 -40.83 39.23 -14.69
N ASN A 156 -41.69 39.19 -13.66
CA ASN A 156 -42.32 40.36 -13.05
C ASN A 156 -41.66 40.73 -11.71
N GLY A 157 -40.62 40.01 -11.27
CA GLY A 157 -39.85 40.27 -10.06
C GLY A 157 -40.39 39.58 -8.79
N ASN A 158 -41.32 38.63 -8.90
CA ASN A 158 -41.86 37.91 -7.75
C ASN A 158 -41.07 36.63 -7.46
N LYS A 159 -40.93 36.24 -6.19
CA LYS A 159 -40.24 35.00 -5.78
C LYS A 159 -40.95 33.76 -6.32
N ILE A 160 -40.20 32.82 -6.89
CA ILE A 160 -40.72 31.56 -7.45
C ILE A 160 -40.83 30.52 -6.35
N LYS A 161 -42.07 30.16 -5.99
CA LYS A 161 -42.36 29.18 -4.93
C LYS A 161 -41.82 27.81 -5.32
N ALA A 162 -41.14 27.15 -4.38
CA ALA A 162 -40.70 25.76 -4.48
C ALA A 162 -41.75 24.77 -3.95
N GLN A 163 -42.95 25.28 -3.66
CA GLN A 163 -44.11 24.52 -3.24
C GLN A 163 -45.30 24.90 -4.15
N GLY A 164 -46.07 23.90 -4.59
CA GLY A 164 -47.37 24.14 -5.21
C GLY A 164 -48.33 24.68 -4.14
N THR A 165 -49.17 25.65 -4.49
CA THR A 165 -50.33 25.99 -3.64
C THR A 165 -51.48 25.06 -4.00
N ASP A 166 -52.20 24.58 -2.99
CA ASP A 166 -53.48 23.87 -3.19
C ASP A 166 -54.43 24.74 -4.02
N GLY A 167 -55.30 24.11 -4.81
CA GLY A 167 -56.38 24.82 -5.50
C GLY A 167 -57.27 25.58 -4.51
N LYS A 168 -57.87 26.70 -4.93
CA LYS A 168 -58.80 27.47 -4.09
C LYS A 168 -59.87 26.56 -3.47
N ASP A 169 -60.14 26.74 -2.17
CA ASP A 169 -61.27 26.12 -1.48
C ASP A 169 -62.58 26.36 -2.25
N GLY A 170 -63.49 25.37 -2.21
CA GLY A 170 -64.86 25.58 -2.67
C GLY A 170 -65.58 26.61 -1.80
N GLU A 171 -66.64 27.24 -2.30
CA GLU A 171 -67.48 28.13 -1.47
C GLU A 171 -68.10 27.33 -0.30
N ASP A 172 -68.10 27.92 0.90
CA ASP A 172 -68.74 27.35 2.09
C ASP A 172 -70.21 27.00 1.83
N GLY A 173 -70.68 25.87 2.36
CA GLY A 173 -72.10 25.54 2.37
C GLY A 173 -72.91 26.55 3.19
N ALA A 174 -74.17 26.79 2.81
CA ALA A 174 -75.03 27.70 3.58
C ALA A 174 -75.34 27.16 4.98
N ASP A 175 -75.30 28.04 5.99
CA ASP A 175 -75.65 27.72 7.37
C ASP A 175 -77.06 27.08 7.46
N GLY A 176 -77.21 26.04 8.29
CA GLY A 176 -78.52 25.45 8.60
C GLY A 176 -79.38 26.42 9.43
N GLU A 177 -80.71 26.33 9.31
CA GLU A 177 -81.60 27.15 10.16
C GLU A 177 -81.45 26.80 11.64
N ASP A 178 -81.28 27.82 12.48
CA ASP A 178 -81.24 27.69 13.94
C ASP A 178 -82.46 26.94 14.47
N GLY A 179 -82.22 25.91 15.30
CA GLY A 179 -83.28 25.24 16.04
C GLY A 179 -83.99 26.20 17.01
N LYS A 180 -85.29 26.01 17.25
CA LYS A 180 -86.00 26.77 18.30
C LYS A 180 -85.47 26.42 19.68
N ASP A 181 -85.29 27.43 20.54
CA ASP A 181 -84.73 27.36 21.90
C ASP A 181 -84.97 26.02 22.62
N GLY A 182 -83.92 25.21 22.71
CA GLY A 182 -83.90 23.94 23.43
C GLY A 182 -83.27 22.74 22.70
N GLN A 183 -82.96 22.87 21.40
CA GLN A 183 -82.11 21.93 20.64
C GLN A 183 -81.22 22.70 19.67
N ASP A 184 -79.90 22.48 19.75
CA ASP A 184 -78.93 23.03 18.79
C ASP A 184 -79.22 22.46 17.38
N GLY A 185 -79.15 23.31 16.36
CA GLY A 185 -79.29 22.91 14.96
C GLY A 185 -78.15 21.99 14.51
N THR A 186 -78.38 21.22 13.43
CA THR A 186 -77.34 20.40 12.81
C THR A 186 -76.35 21.29 12.06
N ASN A 187 -75.04 21.17 12.36
CA ASN A 187 -73.97 21.83 11.61
C ASN A 187 -74.08 21.51 10.09
N GLY A 188 -73.78 22.50 9.25
CA GLY A 188 -73.67 22.31 7.80
C GLY A 188 -72.56 21.30 7.45
N GLU A 189 -72.66 20.66 6.29
CA GLU A 189 -71.61 19.78 5.76
C GLU A 189 -70.41 20.62 5.27
N ASP A 190 -69.20 20.23 5.66
CA ASP A 190 -67.95 20.85 5.20
C ASP A 190 -67.80 20.69 3.67
N GLY A 191 -67.23 21.71 3.01
CA GLY A 191 -66.90 21.65 1.59
C GLY A 191 -65.82 20.60 1.27
N THR A 192 -65.76 20.12 0.03
CA THR A 192 -64.71 19.17 -0.41
C THR A 192 -63.36 19.86 -0.63
N ASP A 193 -62.27 19.25 -0.14
CA ASP A 193 -60.89 19.70 -0.32
C ASP A 193 -60.50 19.96 -1.79
N GLY A 194 -59.65 20.96 -2.01
CA GLY A 194 -59.03 21.25 -3.32
C GLY A 194 -58.10 20.12 -3.80
N LYS A 195 -57.81 20.09 -5.12
CA LYS A 195 -56.88 19.10 -5.69
C LYS A 195 -55.41 19.50 -5.47
N ASP A 196 -54.57 18.50 -5.19
CA ASP A 196 -53.12 18.60 -5.02
C ASP A 196 -52.40 19.30 -6.19
N GLY A 197 -51.33 20.04 -5.87
CA GLY A 197 -50.44 20.66 -6.86
C GLY A 197 -49.61 19.64 -7.66
N ILE A 198 -49.35 19.94 -8.93
CA ILE A 198 -48.64 19.06 -9.87
C ILE A 198 -47.19 19.53 -10.07
N THR A 199 -46.22 18.63 -9.84
CA THR A 199 -44.79 18.85 -10.13
C THR A 199 -44.49 18.68 -11.63
N PRO A 200 -43.72 19.58 -12.27
CA PRO A 200 -43.34 19.42 -13.68
C PRO A 200 -42.50 18.16 -13.94
N GLN A 201 -42.69 17.53 -15.11
CA GLN A 201 -42.06 16.27 -15.54
C GLN A 201 -41.23 16.47 -16.83
N LEU A 202 -40.15 15.71 -17.02
CA LEU A 202 -39.25 15.79 -18.18
C LEU A 202 -39.11 14.42 -18.89
N LYS A 203 -38.99 14.40 -20.23
CA LYS A 203 -38.69 13.17 -21.02
C LYS A 203 -37.90 13.48 -22.30
N ILE A 204 -37.30 12.46 -22.91
CA ILE A 204 -36.67 12.53 -24.25
C ILE A 204 -37.43 11.63 -25.22
N GLU A 205 -37.77 12.15 -26.39
CA GLU A 205 -38.45 11.40 -27.44
C GLU A 205 -38.02 11.92 -28.82
N ASN A 206 -37.71 11.03 -29.77
CA ASN A 206 -37.23 11.37 -31.13
C ASN A 206 -36.06 12.37 -31.18
N ASP A 207 -35.06 12.20 -30.31
CA ASP A 207 -33.87 13.06 -30.18
C ASP A 207 -34.14 14.48 -29.67
N TYR A 208 -35.25 14.75 -28.99
CA TYR A 208 -35.52 16.06 -28.37
C TYR A 208 -35.98 15.92 -26.92
N TRP A 209 -35.62 16.91 -26.11
CA TRP A 209 -36.12 17.05 -24.73
C TRP A 209 -37.56 17.56 -24.73
N TYR A 210 -38.37 17.14 -23.76
CA TYR A 210 -39.75 17.60 -23.56
C TYR A 210 -40.02 17.83 -22.08
N ILE A 211 -40.78 18.88 -21.76
CA ILE A 211 -41.25 19.18 -20.39
C ILE A 211 -42.78 19.25 -20.33
N SER A 212 -43.36 18.71 -19.27
CA SER A 212 -44.79 18.79 -18.94
C SER A 212 -44.97 19.51 -17.61
N TYR A 213 -45.92 20.45 -17.58
CA TYR A 213 -46.26 21.21 -16.38
C TYR A 213 -47.60 20.75 -15.76
N ASP A 214 -48.19 19.68 -16.30
CA ASP A 214 -49.55 19.20 -16.03
C ASP A 214 -49.60 17.66 -15.87
N ASN A 215 -48.56 17.10 -15.24
CA ASN A 215 -48.43 15.69 -14.88
C ASN A 215 -48.46 14.73 -16.07
N GLY A 216 -47.85 15.16 -17.18
CA GLY A 216 -47.69 14.37 -18.39
C GLY A 216 -48.86 14.47 -19.38
N THR A 217 -49.82 15.36 -19.14
CA THR A 217 -51.00 15.54 -20.01
C THR A 217 -50.63 16.28 -21.30
N SER A 218 -49.80 17.32 -21.21
CA SER A 218 -49.24 18.04 -22.35
C SER A 218 -47.73 18.21 -22.22
N TRP A 219 -47.03 18.19 -23.36
CA TRP A 219 -45.58 18.18 -23.43
C TRP A 219 -45.09 19.26 -24.39
N THR A 220 -44.19 20.11 -23.91
CA THR A 220 -43.53 21.14 -24.71
C THR A 220 -42.17 20.62 -25.15
N GLN A 221 -41.95 20.50 -26.46
CA GLN A 221 -40.67 20.15 -27.05
C GLN A 221 -39.65 21.28 -26.83
N LEU A 222 -38.51 20.91 -26.27
CA LEU A 222 -37.35 21.76 -26.06
C LEU A 222 -36.31 21.50 -27.17
N GLY A 223 -35.02 21.71 -26.86
CA GLY A 223 -33.90 21.51 -27.79
C GLY A 223 -33.61 20.04 -28.14
N LYS A 224 -32.82 19.84 -29.21
CA LYS A 224 -32.39 18.53 -29.69
C LYS A 224 -31.38 17.91 -28.71
N ALA A 225 -31.65 16.69 -28.25
CA ALA A 225 -30.73 15.88 -27.44
C ALA A 225 -29.65 15.27 -28.36
N THR A 226 -28.76 16.09 -28.91
CA THR A 226 -27.63 15.62 -29.72
C THR A 226 -26.46 15.23 -28.81
N GLY A 227 -26.15 13.94 -28.75
CA GLY A 227 -24.85 13.46 -28.30
C GLY A 227 -23.95 13.22 -29.51
N GLU A 228 -23.09 14.17 -29.84
CA GLU A 228 -21.87 13.84 -30.58
C GLU A 228 -20.79 13.42 -29.57
N GLN A 229 -19.83 12.58 -30.01
CA GLN A 229 -18.71 12.11 -29.20
C GLN A 229 -18.09 13.29 -28.44
N GLY A 230 -17.89 13.16 -27.14
CA GLY A 230 -17.34 14.23 -26.32
C GLY A 230 -15.99 14.69 -26.87
N GLU A 231 -15.92 15.93 -27.33
CA GLU A 231 -14.64 16.59 -27.54
C GLU A 231 -14.08 17.06 -26.19
N GLN A 232 -12.76 17.10 -26.11
CA GLN A 232 -11.99 17.59 -24.96
C GLN A 232 -12.52 18.95 -24.49
N GLY A 233 -12.91 19.08 -23.22
CA GLY A 233 -13.24 20.38 -22.62
C GLY A 233 -12.01 21.28 -22.53
N GLU A 234 -12.19 22.60 -22.70
CA GLU A 234 -11.10 23.58 -22.54
C GLU A 234 -10.60 23.64 -21.08
N SER A 235 -9.29 23.93 -20.92
CA SER A 235 -8.55 23.87 -19.66
C SER A 235 -9.11 24.84 -18.60
N GLY A 236 -9.35 24.36 -17.37
CA GLY A 236 -9.56 25.20 -16.18
C GLY A 236 -10.99 25.34 -15.63
N GLN A 237 -11.85 24.31 -15.70
CA GLN A 237 -13.13 24.32 -14.96
C GLN A 237 -13.20 23.23 -13.89
N ASP A 238 -13.47 23.64 -12.65
CA ASP A 238 -13.75 22.77 -11.50
C ASP A 238 -15.19 22.22 -11.65
N GLY A 239 -15.33 20.97 -12.13
CA GLY A 239 -16.63 20.46 -12.61
C GLY A 239 -16.78 18.95 -12.81
N GLY A 240 -15.93 18.11 -12.20
CA GLY A 240 -16.10 16.66 -12.23
C GLY A 240 -17.31 16.18 -11.42
N LEU A 241 -18.09 15.23 -11.93
CA LEU A 241 -19.24 14.63 -11.21
C LEU A 241 -18.80 13.73 -10.03
N PHE A 242 -17.60 13.14 -10.11
CA PHE A 242 -17.10 12.15 -9.16
C PHE A 242 -15.91 12.70 -8.37
N LYS A 243 -15.98 12.56 -7.04
CA LYS A 243 -14.88 12.79 -6.09
C LYS A 243 -13.85 11.66 -6.13
N SER A 244 -14.31 10.41 -6.30
CA SER A 244 -13.44 9.24 -6.46
C SER A 244 -14.17 8.05 -7.07
N VAL A 245 -13.42 7.14 -7.69
CA VAL A 245 -13.91 5.83 -8.12
C VAL A 245 -12.98 4.76 -7.52
N ASN A 246 -13.52 3.92 -6.65
CA ASN A 246 -12.79 2.86 -5.96
C ASN A 246 -13.30 1.49 -6.38
N GLU A 247 -12.39 0.52 -6.47
CA GLU A 247 -12.69 -0.84 -6.89
C GLU A 247 -12.39 -1.83 -5.75
N THR A 248 -13.34 -2.71 -5.44
CA THR A 248 -13.17 -3.82 -4.48
C THR A 248 -13.23 -5.17 -5.21
N GLU A 249 -13.06 -6.30 -4.51
CA GLU A 249 -13.21 -7.62 -5.13
C GLU A 249 -14.60 -7.88 -5.70
N THR A 250 -15.65 -7.27 -5.13
CA THR A 250 -17.05 -7.61 -5.42
C THR A 250 -17.84 -6.47 -6.06
N GLU A 251 -17.35 -5.22 -6.00
CA GLU A 251 -18.07 -4.03 -6.48
C GLU A 251 -17.14 -2.90 -6.94
N ILE A 252 -17.71 -1.92 -7.62
CA ILE A 252 -17.09 -0.64 -7.95
C ILE A 252 -17.93 0.46 -7.29
N ILE A 253 -17.26 1.35 -6.58
CA ILE A 253 -17.84 2.38 -5.73
C ILE A 253 -17.51 3.75 -6.31
N PHE A 254 -18.52 4.49 -6.73
CA PHE A 254 -18.41 5.88 -7.18
C PHE A 254 -18.79 6.80 -6.02
N THR A 255 -17.87 7.70 -5.64
CA THR A 255 -18.17 8.79 -4.69
C THR A 255 -18.37 10.06 -5.50
N LEU A 256 -19.52 10.71 -5.38
CA LEU A 256 -19.80 12.00 -6.00
C LEU A 256 -19.14 13.14 -5.22
N THR A 257 -19.03 14.32 -5.82
CA THR A 257 -18.44 15.51 -5.18
C THR A 257 -19.19 15.99 -3.93
N ASP A 258 -20.46 15.59 -3.76
CA ASP A 258 -21.28 15.82 -2.56
C ASP A 258 -21.24 14.68 -1.53
N ASP A 259 -20.28 13.75 -1.67
CA ASP A 259 -20.11 12.54 -0.85
C ASP A 259 -21.18 11.44 -1.02
N THR A 260 -22.09 11.58 -1.98
CA THR A 260 -23.02 10.48 -2.33
C THR A 260 -22.27 9.27 -2.90
N ILE A 261 -22.63 8.07 -2.45
CA ILE A 261 -22.00 6.81 -2.89
C ILE A 261 -22.94 6.01 -3.80
N ILE A 262 -22.44 5.60 -4.97
CA ILE A 262 -23.11 4.67 -5.88
C ILE A 262 -22.23 3.40 -6.00
N SER A 263 -22.74 2.26 -5.56
CA SER A 263 -22.06 0.96 -5.70
C SER A 263 -22.65 0.12 -6.84
N ILE A 264 -21.79 -0.45 -7.68
CA ILE A 264 -22.14 -1.36 -8.78
C ILE A 264 -21.44 -2.71 -8.57
N PRO A 265 -22.18 -3.82 -8.37
CA PRO A 265 -21.58 -5.13 -8.18
C PRO A 265 -20.94 -5.67 -9.48
N LYS A 266 -19.80 -6.36 -9.36
CA LYS A 266 -19.10 -7.02 -10.46
C LYS A 266 -19.70 -8.39 -10.78
N ALA A 267 -19.55 -8.87 -12.02
CA ALA A 267 -19.86 -10.28 -12.32
C ALA A 267 -18.88 -11.20 -11.59
N VAL A 268 -19.41 -12.19 -10.88
CA VAL A 268 -18.62 -13.35 -10.45
C VAL A 268 -18.62 -14.35 -11.61
N SER A 269 -17.48 -14.55 -12.26
CA SER A 269 -17.32 -15.61 -13.27
C SER A 269 -17.53 -16.98 -12.64
N LEU A 270 -18.31 -17.84 -13.29
CA LEU A 270 -18.44 -19.24 -12.88
C LEU A 270 -17.07 -19.92 -13.05
N ASP A 271 -16.49 -20.39 -11.95
CA ASP A 271 -15.22 -21.12 -11.95
C ASP A 271 -15.25 -22.25 -10.92
N ILE A 272 -14.33 -23.21 -11.04
CA ILE A 272 -14.15 -24.30 -10.08
C ILE A 272 -12.66 -24.48 -9.77
N ALA A 273 -12.37 -24.55 -8.47
CA ALA A 273 -11.04 -24.81 -7.91
C ALA A 273 -11.01 -26.16 -7.20
N PHE A 274 -9.84 -26.82 -7.22
CA PHE A 274 -9.59 -28.07 -6.51
C PHE A 274 -8.58 -27.85 -5.39
N SER A 275 -8.69 -28.63 -4.31
CA SER A 275 -7.92 -28.47 -3.08
C SER A 275 -6.45 -28.88 -3.13
N ASN A 276 -5.79 -28.90 -4.32
CA ASN A 276 -4.33 -28.68 -4.54
C ASN A 276 -3.68 -29.32 -5.79
N THR A 277 -4.36 -29.81 -6.84
CA THR A 277 -3.62 -30.27 -8.05
C THR A 277 -4.42 -30.25 -9.36
N ASP A 278 -3.76 -29.93 -10.48
CA ASP A 278 -4.23 -30.22 -11.86
C ASP A 278 -3.88 -31.66 -12.31
N SER A 279 -3.03 -32.35 -11.54
CA SER A 279 -2.52 -33.70 -11.79
C SER A 279 -2.27 -34.47 -10.49
N ILE A 280 -2.76 -35.71 -10.42
CA ILE A 280 -2.66 -36.62 -9.27
C ILE A 280 -1.77 -37.79 -9.65
N ASN A 281 -0.67 -37.97 -8.93
CA ASN A 281 0.15 -39.16 -9.08
C ASN A 281 -0.56 -40.33 -8.39
N ALA A 282 -0.90 -41.38 -9.13
CA ALA A 282 -1.77 -42.45 -8.64
C ALA A 282 -1.10 -43.83 -8.58
N LEU A 283 -1.48 -44.59 -7.55
CA LEU A 283 -1.18 -46.02 -7.39
C LEU A 283 -2.35 -46.84 -7.93
N PRO A 284 -2.10 -48.08 -8.42
CA PRO A 284 -3.16 -48.97 -8.87
C PRO A 284 -4.06 -49.40 -7.70
N ASN A 285 -5.36 -49.59 -7.98
CA ASN A 285 -6.38 -50.02 -7.02
C ASN A 285 -6.54 -49.13 -5.77
N GLN A 286 -6.32 -47.82 -5.90
CA GLN A 286 -6.46 -46.85 -4.82
C GLN A 286 -7.61 -45.87 -5.07
N THR A 287 -8.15 -45.31 -3.99
CA THR A 287 -9.22 -44.29 -4.04
C THR A 287 -8.71 -42.96 -3.53
N TYR A 288 -8.99 -41.90 -4.29
CA TYR A 288 -8.58 -40.52 -4.06
C TYR A 288 -9.82 -39.65 -3.87
N GLU A 289 -9.82 -38.82 -2.83
CA GLU A 289 -10.86 -37.80 -2.61
C GLU A 289 -10.30 -36.42 -2.90
N ILE A 290 -10.97 -35.67 -3.78
CA ILE A 290 -10.53 -34.36 -4.24
C ILE A 290 -11.60 -33.34 -3.87
N GLU A 291 -11.29 -32.42 -2.96
CA GLU A 291 -12.24 -31.37 -2.60
C GLU A 291 -12.29 -30.32 -3.71
N TYR A 292 -13.50 -29.81 -3.97
CA TYR A 292 -13.72 -28.74 -4.93
C TYR A 292 -14.53 -27.60 -4.32
N ALA A 293 -14.31 -26.40 -4.85
CA ALA A 293 -15.07 -25.20 -4.57
C ALA A 293 -15.45 -24.48 -5.88
N ILE A 294 -16.69 -24.06 -6.02
CA ILE A 294 -17.26 -23.43 -7.22
C ILE A 294 -17.55 -21.98 -6.91
N GLN A 295 -16.85 -21.08 -7.61
CA GLN A 295 -17.07 -19.66 -7.52
C GLN A 295 -18.25 -19.25 -8.41
N GLY A 296 -19.12 -18.35 -7.91
CA GLY A 296 -20.29 -17.87 -8.64
C GLY A 296 -21.45 -18.87 -8.71
N ALA A 297 -21.38 -19.96 -7.92
CA ALA A 297 -22.45 -20.94 -7.84
C ALA A 297 -23.65 -20.46 -7.02
N ASP A 298 -24.83 -20.96 -7.38
CA ASP A 298 -26.06 -20.83 -6.61
C ASP A 298 -26.82 -22.17 -6.63
N GLU A 299 -28.03 -22.19 -6.08
CA GLU A 299 -28.88 -23.38 -6.00
C GLU A 299 -29.22 -24.02 -7.37
N SER A 300 -28.98 -23.32 -8.49
CA SER A 300 -29.17 -23.86 -9.85
C SER A 300 -27.91 -24.50 -10.45
N THR A 301 -26.76 -24.37 -9.78
CA THR A 301 -25.50 -24.92 -10.26
C THR A 301 -25.45 -26.44 -10.12
N THR A 302 -25.02 -27.14 -11.17
CA THR A 302 -24.78 -28.58 -11.16
C THR A 302 -23.33 -28.91 -11.50
N ILE A 303 -22.87 -30.07 -11.01
CA ILE A 303 -21.53 -30.60 -11.27
C ILE A 303 -21.63 -32.08 -11.65
N ASP A 304 -20.93 -32.46 -12.73
CA ASP A 304 -20.85 -33.82 -13.24
C ASP A 304 -19.40 -34.21 -13.52
N VAL A 305 -19.09 -35.51 -13.43
CA VAL A 305 -17.76 -36.06 -13.74
C VAL A 305 -17.83 -37.20 -14.74
N ILE A 306 -16.83 -37.26 -15.62
CA ILE A 306 -16.67 -38.32 -16.62
C ILE A 306 -15.31 -38.97 -16.41
N ALA A 307 -15.31 -40.28 -16.20
CA ALA A 307 -14.11 -41.12 -16.09
C ALA A 307 -13.93 -41.99 -17.35
N GLN A 308 -12.68 -42.25 -17.72
CA GLN A 308 -12.28 -43.10 -18.85
C GLN A 308 -11.28 -44.17 -18.37
N ASP A 309 -10.86 -45.08 -19.26
CA ASP A 309 -9.77 -46.04 -18.99
C ASP A 309 -9.94 -46.86 -17.70
N TYR A 310 -11.17 -47.32 -17.45
CA TYR A 310 -11.56 -48.10 -16.25
C TYR A 310 -11.49 -47.37 -14.91
N TYR A 311 -11.14 -46.08 -14.89
CA TYR A 311 -11.31 -45.25 -13.70
C TYR A 311 -12.78 -45.15 -13.34
N LYS A 312 -13.07 -45.05 -12.05
CA LYS A 312 -14.41 -44.77 -11.54
C LYS A 312 -14.38 -43.43 -10.84
N ALA A 313 -15.30 -42.52 -11.17
CA ALA A 313 -15.41 -41.23 -10.50
C ALA A 313 -16.86 -40.97 -10.09
N SER A 314 -17.04 -40.27 -8.97
CA SER A 314 -18.35 -39.83 -8.49
C SER A 314 -18.22 -38.50 -7.75
N VAL A 315 -19.30 -37.73 -7.71
CA VAL A 315 -19.36 -36.46 -6.97
C VAL A 315 -20.17 -36.65 -5.69
N ILE A 316 -19.64 -36.12 -4.59
CA ILE A 316 -20.29 -36.04 -3.28
C ILE A 316 -20.38 -34.55 -2.91
N PRO A 317 -21.49 -33.85 -3.25
CA PRO A 317 -21.67 -32.46 -2.89
C PRO A 317 -21.82 -32.28 -1.37
N THR A 318 -21.19 -31.24 -0.82
CA THR A 318 -21.44 -30.75 0.55
C THR A 318 -22.56 -29.71 0.52
N ASP A 319 -22.49 -28.79 -0.44
CA ASP A 319 -23.51 -27.79 -0.76
C ASP A 319 -23.44 -27.43 -2.26
N TYR A 320 -24.10 -26.35 -2.69
CA TYR A 320 -24.10 -25.92 -4.09
C TYR A 320 -22.79 -25.24 -4.52
N GLN A 321 -21.88 -24.92 -3.60
CA GLN A 321 -20.59 -24.28 -3.87
C GLN A 321 -19.41 -25.23 -3.62
N SER A 322 -19.58 -26.38 -2.97
CA SER A 322 -18.46 -27.22 -2.55
C SER A 322 -18.82 -28.70 -2.39
N GLY A 323 -17.79 -29.55 -2.44
CA GLY A 323 -17.94 -30.99 -2.23
C GLY A 323 -16.66 -31.76 -2.51
N LYS A 324 -16.80 -33.06 -2.75
CA LYS A 324 -15.70 -33.97 -3.11
C LYS A 324 -15.95 -34.68 -4.43
N ILE A 325 -14.91 -34.89 -5.22
CA ILE A 325 -14.87 -35.84 -6.32
C ILE A 325 -14.08 -37.06 -5.83
N VAL A 326 -14.70 -38.24 -5.82
CA VAL A 326 -14.09 -39.49 -5.40
C VAL A 326 -13.73 -40.31 -6.62
N VAL A 327 -12.44 -40.61 -6.79
CA VAL A 327 -11.89 -41.32 -7.95
C VAL A 327 -11.18 -42.60 -7.51
N THR A 328 -11.56 -43.73 -8.07
CA THR A 328 -10.87 -45.03 -7.85
C THR A 328 -10.12 -45.44 -9.11
N THR A 329 -8.83 -45.76 -8.95
CA THR A 329 -7.93 -46.18 -10.04
C THR A 329 -8.11 -47.67 -10.38
N PRO A 330 -7.85 -48.07 -11.64
CA PRO A 330 -7.88 -49.48 -12.04
C PRO A 330 -6.85 -50.34 -11.28
N SER A 331 -7.16 -51.64 -11.11
CA SER A 331 -6.27 -52.59 -10.45
C SER A 331 -5.28 -53.30 -11.39
N ALA A 332 -5.63 -53.45 -12.67
CA ALA A 332 -4.79 -54.01 -13.72
C ALA A 332 -4.76 -53.05 -14.92
N ASP A 333 -3.67 -53.07 -15.69
CA ASP A 333 -3.46 -52.18 -16.85
C ASP A 333 -3.59 -50.69 -16.47
N PHE A 334 -3.16 -50.32 -15.26
CA PHE A 334 -3.13 -48.93 -14.80
C PHE A 334 -2.26 -48.10 -15.74
N ALA A 335 -2.90 -47.13 -16.39
CA ALA A 335 -2.24 -46.17 -17.26
C ALA A 335 -2.68 -44.75 -16.92
N ALA A 336 -1.85 -43.76 -17.22
CA ALA A 336 -2.18 -42.35 -17.04
C ALA A 336 -3.47 -42.01 -17.79
N SER A 337 -4.41 -41.36 -17.11
CA SER A 337 -5.72 -40.98 -17.64
C SER A 337 -6.18 -39.66 -17.04
N ARG A 338 -7.45 -39.28 -17.24
CA ARG A 338 -8.01 -38.02 -16.77
C ARG A 338 -9.47 -38.14 -16.40
N ILE A 339 -9.89 -37.33 -15.43
CA ILE A 339 -11.29 -37.12 -15.07
C ILE A 339 -11.72 -35.76 -15.60
N ILE A 340 -12.77 -35.73 -16.41
CA ILE A 340 -13.37 -34.49 -16.92
C ILE A 340 -14.44 -34.05 -15.95
N VAL A 341 -14.36 -32.80 -15.48
CA VAL A 341 -15.31 -32.18 -14.57
C VAL A 341 -16.09 -31.11 -15.32
N LEU A 342 -17.41 -31.17 -15.26
CA LEU A 342 -18.32 -30.24 -15.90
C LEU A 342 -19.10 -29.49 -14.82
N VAL A 343 -19.08 -28.16 -14.85
CA VAL A 343 -19.88 -27.32 -13.95
C VAL A 343 -20.81 -26.46 -14.78
N SER A 344 -22.10 -26.53 -14.52
CA SER A 344 -23.13 -25.85 -15.31
C SER A 344 -24.01 -24.96 -14.45
N LYS A 345 -24.27 -23.74 -14.93
CA LYS A 345 -25.22 -22.78 -14.34
C LYS A 345 -26.03 -22.14 -15.48
N GLY A 346 -27.30 -22.54 -15.60
CA GLY A 346 -28.14 -22.16 -16.74
C GLY A 346 -27.52 -22.57 -18.08
N ASN A 347 -27.27 -21.62 -18.98
CA ASN A 347 -26.64 -21.86 -20.29
C ASN A 347 -25.10 -21.84 -20.25
N ASN A 348 -24.50 -21.57 -19.09
CA ASN A 348 -23.05 -21.45 -18.95
C ASN A 348 -22.49 -22.75 -18.37
N THR A 349 -21.70 -23.47 -19.15
CA THR A 349 -20.98 -24.67 -18.69
C THR A 349 -19.47 -24.45 -18.84
N ILE A 350 -18.74 -24.70 -17.76
CA ILE A 350 -17.27 -24.76 -17.78
C ILE A 350 -16.80 -26.20 -17.67
N MET A 351 -15.65 -26.49 -18.28
CA MET A 351 -14.98 -27.78 -18.22
C MET A 351 -13.62 -27.62 -17.55
N ARG A 352 -13.29 -28.54 -16.65
CA ARG A 352 -11.96 -28.73 -16.05
C ARG A 352 -11.54 -30.18 -16.17
N VAL A 353 -10.25 -30.42 -16.02
CA VAL A 353 -9.66 -31.76 -16.13
C VAL A 353 -8.76 -31.99 -14.92
N ILE A 354 -8.90 -33.15 -14.30
CA ILE A 354 -7.98 -33.65 -13.28
C ILE A 354 -7.22 -34.80 -13.92
N ASN A 355 -5.91 -34.61 -14.14
CA ASN A 355 -5.09 -35.66 -14.73
C ASN A 355 -4.66 -36.66 -13.66
N PHE A 356 -4.54 -37.93 -14.01
CA PHE A 356 -3.96 -38.97 -13.18
C PHE A 356 -2.75 -39.53 -13.92
N VAL A 357 -1.56 -39.44 -13.32
CA VAL A 357 -0.31 -39.79 -14.00
C VAL A 357 0.37 -41.00 -13.35
N GLU A 358 1.11 -41.75 -14.19
CA GLU A 358 2.00 -42.83 -13.80
C GLU A 358 3.34 -42.25 -13.34
N SER A 359 3.57 -42.12 -12.04
CA SER A 359 4.88 -42.01 -11.38
C SER A 359 4.68 -41.67 -9.90
N VAL A 360 4.51 -42.69 -9.06
CA VAL A 360 4.38 -42.49 -7.62
C VAL A 360 5.55 -43.13 -6.91
N ILE A 361 6.28 -42.32 -6.14
CA ILE A 361 7.20 -42.78 -5.10
C ILE A 361 6.74 -42.12 -3.80
N ILE A 362 6.31 -42.91 -2.83
CA ILE A 362 5.89 -42.45 -1.50
C ILE A 362 6.87 -43.00 -0.48
N VAL A 363 7.31 -42.14 0.44
CA VAL A 363 8.18 -42.51 1.56
C VAL A 363 7.37 -42.45 2.86
N SER A 364 7.64 -43.37 3.80
CA SER A 364 6.96 -43.38 5.10
C SER A 364 7.28 -42.15 5.97
N THR A 365 8.40 -41.48 5.69
CA THR A 365 8.75 -40.17 6.24
C THR A 365 9.61 -39.37 5.27
N SER A 366 9.35 -38.07 5.18
CA SER A 366 10.14 -37.11 4.40
C SER A 366 11.17 -36.35 5.23
N THR A 367 11.18 -36.53 6.56
CA THR A 367 12.12 -35.88 7.48
C THR A 367 12.53 -36.81 8.62
N LEU A 368 13.81 -36.80 8.99
CA LEU A 368 14.38 -37.60 10.05
C LEU A 368 15.22 -36.74 11.00
N ASP A 369 14.86 -36.72 12.28
CA ASP A 369 15.69 -36.16 13.35
C ASP A 369 16.57 -37.25 13.95
N ILE A 370 17.89 -37.03 13.93
CA ILE A 370 18.89 -38.04 14.30
C ILE A 370 19.76 -37.49 15.43
N GLU A 371 19.97 -38.30 16.46
CA GLU A 371 20.84 -37.95 17.57
C GLU A 371 22.31 -37.78 17.12
N ALA A 372 23.09 -37.05 17.92
CA ALA A 372 24.48 -36.73 17.59
C ALA A 372 25.34 -37.97 17.34
N GLU A 373 25.04 -39.10 18.00
CA GLU A 373 25.81 -40.34 17.84
C GLU A 373 25.52 -41.09 16.54
N GLY A 374 24.51 -40.67 15.79
CA GLY A 374 24.08 -41.34 14.55
C GLY A 374 23.39 -42.68 14.82
N GLY A 375 23.41 -43.56 13.82
CA GLY A 375 22.76 -44.87 13.90
C GLY A 375 22.24 -45.38 12.56
N VAL A 376 21.47 -46.47 12.62
CA VAL A 376 20.80 -47.06 11.46
C VAL A 376 19.35 -46.59 11.44
N VAL A 377 18.87 -46.14 10.28
CA VAL A 377 17.50 -45.67 10.06
C VAL A 377 16.88 -46.43 8.90
N GLN A 378 15.60 -46.80 9.03
CA GLN A 378 14.85 -47.52 8.00
C GLN A 378 13.66 -46.70 7.54
N ILE A 379 13.44 -46.64 6.22
CA ILE A 379 12.36 -45.89 5.58
C ILE A 379 11.65 -46.83 4.62
N GLU A 380 10.33 -46.96 4.76
CA GLU A 380 9.52 -47.72 3.82
C GLU A 380 9.21 -46.85 2.60
N VAL A 381 9.30 -47.43 1.41
CA VAL A 381 9.03 -46.79 0.13
C VAL A 381 7.98 -47.60 -0.60
N GLU A 382 6.88 -46.97 -0.97
CA GLU A 382 5.87 -47.53 -1.87
C GLU A 382 6.02 -46.90 -3.24
N THR A 383 6.13 -47.73 -4.28
CA THR A 383 6.36 -47.25 -5.65
C THR A 383 5.80 -48.19 -6.70
N ASN A 384 5.34 -47.62 -7.82
CA ASN A 384 5.03 -48.36 -9.04
C ASN A 384 6.07 -48.16 -10.15
N VAL A 385 7.13 -47.38 -9.90
CA VAL A 385 8.22 -47.10 -10.84
C VAL A 385 9.57 -47.57 -10.27
N VAL A 386 10.52 -47.85 -11.17
CA VAL A 386 11.93 -48.03 -10.78
C VAL A 386 12.51 -46.66 -10.42
N TYR A 387 13.34 -46.63 -9.37
CA TYR A 387 13.97 -45.41 -8.90
C TYR A 387 15.41 -45.63 -8.46
N THR A 388 16.15 -44.55 -8.32
CA THR A 388 17.51 -44.51 -7.78
C THR A 388 17.56 -43.59 -6.55
N VAL A 389 18.41 -43.92 -5.58
CA VAL A 389 18.66 -43.09 -4.39
C VAL A 389 19.94 -42.30 -4.60
N GLU A 390 19.83 -40.97 -4.54
CA GLU A 390 20.95 -40.05 -4.65
C GLU A 390 21.21 -39.35 -3.32
N ILE A 391 22.41 -39.56 -2.77
CA ILE A 391 22.96 -38.82 -1.63
C ILE A 391 23.94 -37.78 -2.19
N PRO A 392 23.87 -36.50 -1.78
CA PRO A 392 24.83 -35.48 -2.20
C PRO A 392 26.28 -35.91 -1.94
N GLU A 393 27.20 -35.58 -2.84
CA GLU A 393 28.59 -36.09 -2.76
C GLU A 393 29.28 -35.71 -1.45
N VAL A 394 29.03 -34.49 -0.95
CA VAL A 394 29.58 -33.99 0.33
C VAL A 394 29.03 -34.72 1.55
N ASP A 395 27.88 -35.38 1.43
CA ASP A 395 27.19 -36.04 2.53
C ASP A 395 27.44 -37.55 2.59
N LYS A 396 28.02 -38.13 1.54
CA LYS A 396 28.40 -39.55 1.51
C LYS A 396 29.44 -39.94 2.55
N GLU A 397 30.15 -38.96 3.12
CA GLU A 397 31.07 -39.17 4.24
C GLU A 397 30.34 -39.56 5.53
N TRP A 398 29.06 -39.20 5.68
CA TRP A 398 28.31 -39.40 6.92
C TRP A 398 26.93 -40.04 6.75
N ILE A 399 26.37 -40.13 5.53
CA ILE A 399 25.19 -40.93 5.20
C ILE A 399 25.55 -41.96 4.14
N SER A 400 25.10 -43.20 4.33
CA SER A 400 25.14 -44.25 3.31
C SER A 400 23.82 -45.03 3.28
N VAL A 401 23.49 -45.61 2.12
CA VAL A 401 22.32 -46.47 1.94
C VAL A 401 22.78 -47.88 1.53
N ALA A 402 22.21 -48.91 2.14
CA ALA A 402 22.47 -50.29 1.73
C ALA A 402 21.92 -50.54 0.32
N ASN A 403 22.59 -51.41 -0.47
CA ASN A 403 22.14 -51.75 -1.83
C ASN A 403 20.66 -52.16 -1.84
N THR A 404 19.85 -51.41 -2.58
CA THR A 404 18.45 -51.73 -2.81
C THR A 404 18.28 -52.44 -4.15
N ARG A 405 17.31 -53.35 -4.24
CA ARG A 405 16.90 -53.96 -5.50
C ARG A 405 15.63 -53.24 -5.91
N ALA A 406 15.63 -52.59 -7.07
CA ALA A 406 14.43 -52.02 -7.65
C ALA A 406 13.30 -53.05 -7.63
N ALA A 407 12.29 -52.82 -6.78
CA ALA A 407 11.12 -53.67 -6.65
C ALA A 407 9.88 -52.79 -6.75
N THR A 408 9.08 -53.01 -7.79
CA THR A 408 7.78 -52.34 -7.96
C THR A 408 6.76 -52.96 -7.01
N HIS A 409 6.66 -52.43 -5.77
CA HIS A 409 5.51 -52.56 -4.85
C HIS A 409 5.79 -51.78 -3.54
N THR A 410 6.59 -52.36 -2.63
CA THR A 410 6.95 -51.79 -1.33
C THR A 410 8.33 -52.31 -0.96
N GLU A 411 9.24 -51.44 -0.54
CA GLU A 411 10.58 -51.80 -0.07
C GLU A 411 11.03 -50.98 1.14
N THR A 412 12.11 -51.41 1.81
CA THR A 412 12.67 -50.70 2.96
C THR A 412 14.09 -50.23 2.64
N LEU A 413 14.28 -48.92 2.51
CA LEU A 413 15.60 -48.30 2.43
C LEU A 413 16.25 -48.32 3.82
N THR A 414 17.46 -48.86 3.94
CA THR A 414 18.24 -48.85 5.19
C THR A 414 19.43 -47.90 5.05
N PHE A 415 19.40 -46.81 5.81
CA PHE A 415 20.44 -45.80 5.89
C PHE A 415 21.33 -46.01 7.11
N THR A 416 22.64 -45.84 6.96
CA THR A 416 23.59 -45.74 8.07
C THR A 416 24.08 -44.29 8.15
N VAL A 417 23.88 -43.66 9.30
CA VAL A 417 24.29 -42.28 9.60
C VAL A 417 25.41 -42.30 10.63
N GLN A 418 26.57 -41.72 10.30
CA GLN A 418 27.72 -41.61 11.21
C GLN A 418 27.46 -40.58 12.31
N ALA A 419 28.20 -40.64 13.41
CA ALA A 419 28.15 -39.62 14.46
C ALA A 419 28.50 -38.22 13.90
N ASN A 420 27.86 -37.18 14.44
CA ASN A 420 28.13 -35.77 14.14
C ASN A 420 29.03 -35.18 15.24
N PRO A 421 30.37 -35.16 15.04
CA PRO A 421 31.29 -34.60 16.02
C PRO A 421 31.26 -33.07 16.07
N ASN A 422 30.50 -32.41 15.19
CA ASN A 422 30.48 -30.95 15.07
C ASN A 422 29.56 -30.29 16.11
N THR A 423 29.69 -28.96 16.22
CA THR A 423 28.94 -28.07 17.12
C THR A 423 27.60 -27.62 16.57
N THR A 424 27.35 -27.83 15.28
CA THR A 424 26.12 -27.42 14.60
C THR A 424 25.33 -28.63 14.11
N TYR A 425 24.02 -28.44 13.96
CA TYR A 425 23.22 -29.38 13.20
C TYR A 425 23.79 -29.49 11.80
N ARG A 426 23.78 -30.71 11.26
CA ARG A 426 24.04 -30.93 9.84
C ARG A 426 22.81 -31.53 9.19
N TYR A 427 22.65 -31.19 7.92
CA TYR A 427 21.49 -31.55 7.15
C TYR A 427 21.93 -32.19 5.84
N SER A 428 21.19 -33.18 5.35
CA SER A 428 21.31 -33.67 3.99
C SER A 428 19.94 -33.93 3.41
N THR A 429 19.76 -33.62 2.14
CA THR A 429 18.55 -33.99 1.41
C THR A 429 18.89 -35.14 0.47
N VAL A 430 18.37 -36.32 0.77
CA VAL A 430 18.50 -37.52 -0.07
C VAL A 430 17.35 -37.56 -1.06
N ASN A 431 17.66 -37.69 -2.34
CA ASN A 431 16.66 -37.66 -3.42
C ASN A 431 16.39 -39.06 -3.97
N LEU A 432 15.12 -39.38 -4.20
CA LEU A 432 14.68 -40.55 -4.95
C LEU A 432 14.29 -40.08 -6.36
N LYS A 433 15.03 -40.55 -7.35
CA LYS A 433 14.86 -40.19 -8.77
C LYS A 433 14.21 -41.31 -9.56
N ASP A 434 13.26 -40.99 -10.42
CA ASP A 434 12.64 -41.97 -11.32
C ASP A 434 13.60 -42.43 -12.45
N GLU A 435 13.13 -43.31 -13.34
CA GLU A 435 13.91 -43.80 -14.49
C GLU A 435 14.37 -42.70 -15.45
N SER A 436 13.69 -41.55 -15.49
CA SER A 436 14.06 -40.40 -16.31
C SER A 436 15.19 -39.58 -15.69
N GLY A 437 15.50 -39.83 -14.41
CA GLY A 437 16.47 -39.07 -13.62
C GLY A 437 15.88 -37.83 -12.95
N LEU A 438 14.56 -37.64 -13.00
CA LEU A 438 13.87 -36.55 -12.31
C LEU A 438 13.71 -36.89 -10.83
N VAL A 439 13.87 -35.90 -9.94
CA VAL A 439 13.63 -36.08 -8.50
C VAL A 439 12.13 -36.18 -8.26
N ALA A 440 11.68 -37.37 -7.85
CA ALA A 440 10.27 -37.65 -7.58
C ALA A 440 9.93 -37.48 -6.08
N GLN A 441 10.89 -37.75 -5.19
CA GLN A 441 10.71 -37.56 -3.75
C GLN A 441 12.05 -37.18 -3.08
N SER A 442 11.99 -36.44 -1.97
CA SER A 442 13.16 -36.09 -1.16
C SER A 442 12.94 -36.45 0.31
N ILE A 443 14.03 -36.76 1.00
CA ILE A 443 14.07 -37.08 2.44
C ILE A 443 15.13 -36.21 3.10
N LEU A 444 14.73 -35.38 4.06
CA LEU A 444 15.62 -34.52 4.84
C LEU A 444 16.15 -35.27 6.08
N PHE A 445 17.45 -35.43 6.17
CA PHE A 445 18.15 -35.92 7.36
C PHE A 445 18.65 -34.73 8.15
N ALA A 446 18.16 -34.53 9.37
CA ALA A 446 18.61 -33.50 10.31
C ALA A 446 19.29 -34.17 11.50
N GLN A 447 20.61 -33.98 11.65
CA GLN A 447 21.36 -34.61 12.73
C GLN A 447 21.85 -33.58 13.75
N LYS A 448 21.61 -33.86 15.04
CA LYS A 448 22.06 -33.05 16.18
C LYS A 448 23.59 -33.00 16.31
N ALA A 449 24.11 -32.01 17.05
CA ALA A 449 25.53 -31.80 17.34
C ALA A 449 26.00 -32.55 18.60
N SER A 450 27.25 -33.07 18.61
CA SER A 450 27.87 -33.65 19.81
C SER A 450 28.35 -32.56 20.79
N GLY A 451 28.41 -32.85 22.10
CA GLY A 451 28.87 -31.89 23.12
C GLY A 451 27.86 -30.79 23.50
N TYR A 452 26.60 -30.95 23.09
CA TYR A 452 25.52 -30.00 23.33
C TYR A 452 24.51 -30.58 24.32
N LYS A 453 24.03 -29.78 25.29
CA LYS A 453 23.03 -30.23 26.29
C LYS A 453 21.85 -29.26 26.41
N THR A 454 20.63 -29.80 26.41
CA THR A 454 19.41 -29.02 26.67
C THR A 454 18.99 -29.18 28.13
N ILE A 455 18.74 -28.08 28.83
CA ILE A 455 18.41 -28.06 30.27
C ILE A 455 17.22 -27.14 30.52
N TYR A 456 16.26 -27.62 31.31
CA TYR A 456 15.20 -26.81 31.90
C TYR A 456 15.58 -26.42 33.33
N VAL A 457 15.88 -25.14 33.55
CA VAL A 457 16.23 -24.58 34.86
C VAL A 457 14.94 -24.10 35.53
N ALA A 458 14.35 -24.99 36.34
CA ALA A 458 13.09 -24.70 37.03
C ALA A 458 13.25 -23.57 38.07
N THR A 459 14.38 -23.58 38.80
CA THR A 459 14.71 -22.61 39.84
C THR A 459 15.92 -21.80 39.40
N ALA A 460 15.79 -20.48 39.31
CA ALA A 460 16.90 -19.62 38.92
C ALA A 460 18.10 -19.76 39.88
N GLY A 461 19.30 -19.85 39.34
CA GLY A 461 20.56 -20.02 40.05
C GLY A 461 20.97 -21.48 40.28
N THR A 462 20.25 -22.47 39.71
CA THR A 462 20.54 -23.89 39.93
C THR A 462 21.11 -24.62 38.70
N LEU A 463 21.52 -23.90 37.64
CA LEU A 463 22.09 -24.51 36.42
C LEU A 463 23.23 -25.49 36.73
N GLU A 464 24.13 -25.14 37.67
CA GLU A 464 25.25 -25.99 38.09
C GLU A 464 24.80 -27.39 38.56
N SER A 465 23.62 -27.51 39.16
CA SER A 465 23.12 -28.81 39.65
C SER A 465 22.75 -29.80 38.54
N TYR A 466 22.60 -29.32 37.30
CA TYR A 466 22.25 -30.13 36.12
C TYR A 466 23.47 -30.54 35.29
N ILE A 467 24.66 -30.06 35.64
CA ILE A 467 25.89 -30.27 34.88
C ILE A 467 26.95 -30.88 35.81
N SER A 468 27.38 -32.10 35.51
CA SER A 468 28.45 -32.77 36.26
C SER A 468 29.81 -32.10 36.03
N ALA A 469 30.78 -32.35 36.91
CA ALA A 469 32.13 -31.79 36.78
C ALA A 469 32.83 -32.19 35.46
N ASP A 470 32.59 -33.40 34.94
CA ASP A 470 33.13 -33.84 33.65
C ASP A 470 32.46 -33.14 32.46
N GLU A 471 31.13 -32.98 32.52
CA GLU A 471 30.38 -32.23 31.50
C GLU A 471 30.77 -30.76 31.47
N LYS A 472 31.02 -30.14 32.64
CA LYS A 472 31.47 -28.74 32.73
C LYS A 472 32.70 -28.46 31.88
N GLU A 473 33.65 -29.40 31.86
CA GLU A 473 34.92 -29.29 31.14
C GLU A 473 34.79 -29.57 29.63
N LYS A 474 33.73 -30.25 29.19
CA LYS A 474 33.59 -30.79 27.82
C LYS A 474 32.44 -30.22 27.00
N LEU A 475 31.40 -29.71 27.65
CA LEU A 475 30.24 -29.18 26.95
C LEU A 475 30.62 -27.94 26.15
N ILE A 476 30.38 -28.02 24.85
CA ILE A 476 30.66 -26.95 23.89
C ILE A 476 29.42 -26.08 23.63
N GLY A 477 28.22 -26.58 23.96
CA GLY A 477 27.01 -25.79 23.85
C GLY A 477 25.89 -26.16 24.84
N LEU A 478 25.07 -25.16 25.16
CA LEU A 478 23.90 -25.30 26.02
C LEU A 478 22.66 -24.70 25.36
N LYS A 479 21.52 -25.39 25.46
CA LYS A 479 20.20 -24.78 25.27
C LYS A 479 19.47 -24.75 26.59
N LEU A 480 19.09 -23.54 27.03
CA LEU A 480 18.48 -23.32 28.33
C LEU A 480 17.03 -22.85 28.17
N THR A 481 16.18 -23.39 29.04
CA THR A 481 14.77 -23.02 29.19
C THR A 481 14.45 -22.82 30.68
N GLY A 482 13.34 -22.16 31.01
CA GLY A 482 12.97 -21.87 32.40
C GLY A 482 13.45 -20.49 32.86
N ASN A 483 13.89 -20.36 34.11
CA ASN A 483 14.27 -19.06 34.69
C ASN A 483 15.75 -19.06 35.06
N LEU A 484 16.48 -18.02 34.66
CA LEU A 484 17.89 -17.82 34.99
C LEU A 484 18.09 -16.57 35.85
N ASN A 485 19.14 -16.55 36.66
CA ASN A 485 19.63 -15.36 37.35
C ASN A 485 21.17 -15.26 37.25
N THR A 486 21.76 -14.24 37.88
CA THR A 486 23.21 -13.98 37.84
C THR A 486 24.08 -15.21 38.11
N PHE A 487 23.70 -16.10 39.03
CA PHE A 487 24.50 -17.28 39.36
C PHE A 487 24.60 -18.28 38.19
N ASP A 488 23.55 -18.41 37.37
CA ASP A 488 23.58 -19.29 36.20
C ASP A 488 24.52 -18.73 35.12
N TYR A 489 24.47 -17.41 34.89
CA TYR A 489 25.39 -16.74 33.96
C TYR A 489 26.83 -16.81 34.45
N ASP A 490 27.06 -16.59 35.75
CA ASP A 490 28.38 -16.74 36.37
C ASP A 490 28.92 -18.15 36.17
N PHE A 491 28.08 -19.17 36.38
CA PHE A 491 28.46 -20.57 36.14
C PHE A 491 28.82 -20.84 34.68
N MET A 492 28.03 -20.38 33.71
CA MET A 492 28.33 -20.52 32.28
C MET A 492 29.69 -19.92 31.90
N ARG A 493 30.06 -18.77 32.48
CA ARG A 493 31.38 -18.16 32.23
C ARG A 493 32.55 -18.98 32.77
N THR A 494 32.30 -19.93 33.67
CA THR A 494 33.33 -20.85 34.18
C THR A 494 33.50 -22.13 33.37
N MET A 495 32.71 -22.34 32.31
CA MET A 495 32.78 -23.54 31.47
C MET A 495 33.83 -23.36 30.35
N PRO A 496 35.01 -24.02 30.42
CA PRO A 496 36.15 -23.67 29.55
C PRO A 496 35.96 -24.05 28.08
N ALA A 497 35.15 -25.08 27.79
CA ALA A 497 34.88 -25.52 26.43
C ALA A 497 33.63 -24.86 25.81
N LEU A 498 32.85 -24.10 26.59
CA LEU A 498 31.55 -23.59 26.17
C LEU A 498 31.70 -22.50 25.10
N LYS A 499 31.20 -22.80 23.90
CA LYS A 499 31.24 -21.91 22.72
C LYS A 499 29.87 -21.38 22.32
N GLN A 500 28.78 -22.09 22.66
CA GLN A 500 27.43 -21.69 22.26
C GLN A 500 26.43 -21.74 23.42
N VAL A 501 25.58 -20.73 23.52
CA VAL A 501 24.44 -20.73 24.45
C VAL A 501 23.17 -20.28 23.72
N ASP A 502 22.15 -21.13 23.72
CA ASP A 502 20.80 -20.80 23.26
C ASP A 502 19.90 -20.46 24.45
N LEU A 503 19.50 -19.19 24.54
CA LEU A 503 18.58 -18.65 25.54
C LEU A 503 17.22 -18.26 24.96
N ALA A 504 16.92 -18.59 23.70
CA ALA A 504 15.74 -18.10 22.99
C ALA A 504 14.43 -18.36 23.76
N GLN A 505 14.38 -19.48 24.49
CA GLN A 505 13.19 -20.01 25.16
C GLN A 505 13.24 -19.93 26.69
N ILE A 506 14.05 -19.04 27.27
CA ILE A 506 13.94 -18.73 28.71
C ILE A 506 12.72 -17.83 28.98
N ASN A 507 12.18 -17.90 30.19
CA ASN A 507 11.03 -17.11 30.65
C ASN A 507 11.40 -15.67 31.01
N ASN A 508 12.68 -15.39 31.22
CA ASN A 508 13.15 -14.07 31.59
C ASN A 508 12.87 -13.04 30.48
N THR A 509 12.26 -11.91 30.84
CA THR A 509 12.11 -10.74 29.96
C THR A 509 13.31 -9.80 30.03
N THR A 510 14.23 -10.03 30.98
CA THR A 510 15.47 -9.28 31.18
C THR A 510 16.64 -10.23 31.50
N ILE A 511 17.86 -9.84 31.15
CA ILE A 511 19.09 -10.50 31.56
C ILE A 511 19.90 -9.57 32.47
N PRO A 512 20.74 -10.07 33.39
CA PRO A 512 21.52 -9.22 34.30
C PRO A 512 22.64 -8.49 33.56
N SER A 513 23.03 -7.31 34.06
CA SER A 513 24.24 -6.60 33.61
C SER A 513 25.47 -7.51 33.72
N SER A 514 26.42 -7.35 32.79
CA SER A 514 27.65 -8.17 32.74
C SER A 514 27.46 -9.69 32.58
N CYS A 515 26.28 -10.16 32.13
CA CYS A 515 25.95 -11.59 32.04
C CYS A 515 26.99 -12.45 31.28
N PHE A 516 27.54 -11.92 30.19
CA PHE A 516 28.56 -12.55 29.34
C PHE A 516 29.86 -11.74 29.26
N LYS A 517 30.14 -10.92 30.28
CA LYS A 517 31.38 -10.14 30.36
C LYS A 517 32.61 -11.07 30.37
N ASP A 518 33.58 -10.77 29.51
CA ASP A 518 34.85 -11.49 29.31
C ASP A 518 34.63 -13.01 29.00
N ALA A 519 33.44 -13.38 28.54
CA ALA A 519 33.10 -14.77 28.26
C ALA A 519 33.75 -15.25 26.95
N THR A 520 34.25 -16.49 26.96
CA THR A 520 34.86 -17.17 25.80
C THR A 520 33.84 -17.79 24.83
N ILE A 521 32.55 -17.59 25.11
CA ILE A 521 31.40 -18.05 24.32
C ILE A 521 31.38 -17.25 23.01
N GLU A 522 31.29 -17.94 21.89
CA GLU A 522 31.35 -17.37 20.54
C GLU A 522 29.96 -17.09 19.96
N THR A 523 28.92 -17.81 20.41
CA THR A 523 27.56 -17.65 19.90
C THR A 523 26.55 -17.64 21.05
N VAL A 524 25.78 -16.57 21.16
CA VAL A 524 24.68 -16.45 22.12
C VAL A 524 23.39 -16.12 21.38
N ILE A 525 22.39 -17.01 21.46
CA ILE A 525 21.03 -16.71 21.00
C ILE A 525 20.30 -16.04 22.16
N LEU A 526 19.95 -14.77 21.99
CA LEU A 526 19.29 -13.98 23.02
C LEU A 526 17.83 -14.43 23.25
N PRO A 527 17.26 -14.19 24.45
CA PRO A 527 15.85 -14.49 24.72
C PRO A 527 14.91 -13.74 23.77
N LEU A 528 13.91 -14.43 23.19
CA LEU A 528 13.03 -13.84 22.18
C LEU A 528 12.20 -12.65 22.68
N ASN A 529 11.92 -12.61 23.99
CA ASN A 529 11.13 -11.54 24.64
C ASN A 529 12.01 -10.54 25.39
N LEU A 530 13.31 -10.45 25.07
CA LEU A 530 14.24 -9.56 25.75
C LEU A 530 13.87 -8.09 25.48
N THR A 531 13.65 -7.31 26.52
CA THR A 531 13.26 -5.89 26.37
C THR A 531 14.45 -4.95 26.26
N ALA A 532 15.62 -5.34 26.77
CA ALA A 532 16.83 -4.53 26.79
C ALA A 532 18.08 -5.41 26.85
N ILE A 533 19.15 -4.99 26.19
CA ILE A 533 20.50 -5.51 26.43
C ILE A 533 21.13 -4.65 27.53
N PRO A 534 21.42 -5.19 28.72
CA PRO A 534 21.85 -4.39 29.86
C PRO A 534 23.31 -3.93 29.75
N ASP A 535 23.69 -3.04 30.67
CA ASP A 535 25.06 -2.52 30.73
C ASP A 535 26.10 -3.64 30.84
N ASN A 536 27.17 -3.50 30.06
CA ASN A 536 28.32 -4.42 30.02
C ASN A 536 27.97 -5.89 29.67
N ALA A 537 26.78 -6.18 29.13
CA ALA A 537 26.28 -7.55 28.89
C ALA A 537 27.33 -8.47 28.25
N PHE A 538 28.02 -8.00 27.21
CA PHE A 538 29.05 -8.69 26.44
C PHE A 538 30.39 -7.96 26.49
N TYR A 539 30.66 -7.13 27.51
CA TYR A 539 31.94 -6.42 27.63
C TYR A 539 33.12 -7.40 27.48
N GLY A 540 34.02 -7.18 26.53
CA GLY A 540 35.20 -8.03 26.29
C GLY A 540 34.88 -9.46 25.84
N SER A 541 33.66 -9.75 25.41
CA SER A 541 33.24 -11.09 25.01
C SER A 541 33.82 -11.52 23.65
N SER A 542 33.99 -12.84 23.47
CA SER A 542 34.46 -13.46 22.22
C SER A 542 33.35 -13.74 21.20
N ILE A 543 32.13 -13.20 21.37
CA ILE A 543 31.03 -13.42 20.43
C ILE A 543 31.43 -13.02 19.01
N THR A 544 31.06 -13.86 18.04
CA THR A 544 31.38 -13.65 16.62
C THR A 544 30.22 -13.09 15.81
N ALA A 545 28.99 -13.29 16.29
CA ALA A 545 27.78 -12.75 15.72
C ALA A 545 26.78 -12.44 16.84
N ILE A 546 25.89 -11.48 16.58
CA ILE A 546 24.76 -11.18 17.47
C ILE A 546 23.50 -10.93 16.65
N ASP A 547 22.43 -11.61 17.01
CA ASP A 547 21.08 -11.29 16.55
C ASP A 547 20.33 -10.62 17.70
N ILE A 548 19.89 -9.38 17.49
CA ILE A 548 19.21 -8.57 18.51
C ILE A 548 17.69 -8.73 18.33
N PRO A 549 16.98 -9.33 19.30
CA PRO A 549 15.54 -9.54 19.18
C PRO A 549 14.75 -8.26 18.91
N SER A 550 13.70 -8.35 18.10
CA SER A 550 12.85 -7.21 17.72
C SER A 550 12.14 -6.53 18.90
N SER A 551 12.01 -7.22 20.03
CA SER A 551 11.45 -6.70 21.28
C SER A 551 12.38 -5.73 22.02
N VAL A 552 13.68 -5.70 21.70
CA VAL A 552 14.66 -4.86 22.39
C VAL A 552 14.40 -3.38 22.13
N LYS A 553 14.27 -2.61 23.21
CA LYS A 553 14.05 -1.15 23.20
C LYS A 553 15.29 -0.35 23.56
N SER A 554 16.26 -0.94 24.25
CA SER A 554 17.50 -0.26 24.61
C SER A 554 18.72 -1.18 24.60
N ILE A 555 19.86 -0.62 24.23
CA ILE A 555 21.19 -1.22 24.37
C ILE A 555 21.93 -0.39 25.42
N GLY A 556 22.36 -1.04 26.50
CA GLY A 556 22.99 -0.42 27.66
C GLY A 556 24.40 0.12 27.40
N ALA A 557 24.93 0.83 28.39
CA ALA A 557 26.27 1.37 28.34
C ALA A 557 27.31 0.24 28.29
N SER A 558 28.30 0.37 27.40
CA SER A 558 29.36 -0.62 27.19
C SER A 558 28.87 -2.04 26.89
N ALA A 559 27.63 -2.21 26.39
CA ALA A 559 27.00 -3.52 26.21
C ALA A 559 27.86 -4.50 25.40
N PHE A 560 28.53 -4.03 24.35
CA PHE A 560 29.43 -4.79 23.47
C PHE A 560 30.84 -4.19 23.44
N TYR A 561 31.24 -3.45 24.48
CA TYR A 561 32.56 -2.84 24.57
C TYR A 561 33.67 -3.87 24.34
N GLU A 562 34.60 -3.59 23.42
CA GLU A 562 35.71 -4.46 23.03
C GLU A 562 35.32 -5.88 22.55
N CYS A 563 34.12 -6.07 22.01
CA CYS A 563 33.76 -7.28 21.26
C CYS A 563 34.47 -7.31 19.89
N LYS A 564 35.79 -7.51 19.88
CA LYS A 564 36.66 -7.40 18.68
C LYS A 564 36.40 -8.49 17.65
N SER A 565 35.82 -9.61 18.06
CA SER A 565 35.45 -10.73 17.18
C SER A 565 34.05 -10.60 16.59
N LEU A 566 33.24 -9.65 17.07
CA LEU A 566 31.86 -9.47 16.63
C LEU A 566 31.86 -8.96 15.19
N ALA A 567 31.50 -9.84 14.26
CA ALA A 567 31.66 -9.65 12.83
C ALA A 567 30.33 -9.70 12.07
N GLY A 568 30.38 -9.28 10.81
CA GLY A 568 29.22 -9.22 9.93
C GLY A 568 28.39 -7.95 10.12
N ASN A 569 27.21 -7.94 9.49
CA ASN A 569 26.32 -6.78 9.51
C ASN A 569 25.64 -6.62 10.87
N LEU A 570 25.76 -5.44 11.48
CA LEU A 570 25.00 -5.09 12.68
C LEU A 570 23.56 -4.69 12.29
N VAL A 571 22.60 -5.55 12.59
CA VAL A 571 21.17 -5.28 12.39
C VAL A 571 20.55 -4.81 13.71
N LEU A 572 20.14 -3.53 13.74
CA LEU A 572 19.43 -2.95 14.88
C LEU A 572 17.91 -3.08 14.68
N PRO A 573 17.13 -3.45 15.72
CA PRO A 573 15.69 -3.67 15.55
C PRO A 573 14.93 -2.35 15.35
N ASP A 574 13.89 -2.37 14.49
CA ASP A 574 13.08 -1.19 14.12
C ASP A 574 12.38 -0.51 15.31
N GLY A 575 12.28 -1.20 16.45
CA GLY A 575 11.68 -0.67 17.68
C GLY A 575 12.67 -0.11 18.70
N LEU A 576 13.98 -0.07 18.38
CA LEU A 576 15.04 0.38 19.29
C LEU A 576 14.93 1.87 19.59
N GLN A 577 14.98 2.28 20.85
CA GLN A 577 14.84 3.67 21.27
C GLN A 577 16.17 4.32 21.66
N THR A 578 17.07 3.57 22.32
CA THR A 578 18.32 4.12 22.86
C THR A 578 19.53 3.21 22.66
N ILE A 579 20.68 3.82 22.38
CA ILE A 579 22.00 3.18 22.31
C ILE A 579 22.90 3.86 23.36
N GLY A 580 23.41 3.09 24.32
CA GLY A 580 24.17 3.59 25.46
C GLY A 580 25.56 4.13 25.13
N GLU A 581 26.17 4.83 26.08
CA GLU A 581 27.56 5.26 26.01
C GLU A 581 28.48 4.04 25.77
N LYS A 582 29.40 4.13 24.81
CA LYS A 582 30.36 3.07 24.46
C LYS A 582 29.73 1.71 24.09
N ALA A 583 28.46 1.68 23.69
CA ALA A 583 27.72 0.44 23.46
C ALA A 583 28.47 -0.56 22.54
N PHE A 584 29.09 -0.08 21.46
CA PHE A 584 29.88 -0.87 20.49
C PHE A 584 31.33 -0.36 20.38
N TYR A 585 31.87 0.20 21.46
CA TYR A 585 33.24 0.72 21.47
C TYR A 585 34.24 -0.37 21.08
N TYR A 586 35.06 -0.10 20.04
CA TYR A 586 36.11 -0.99 19.55
C TYR A 586 35.58 -2.35 19.00
N CYS A 587 34.38 -2.36 18.43
CA CYS A 587 33.85 -3.48 17.64
C CYS A 587 34.38 -3.41 16.21
N SER A 588 35.68 -3.62 16.02
CA SER A 588 36.40 -3.43 14.74
C SER A 588 36.09 -4.45 13.66
N ALA A 589 35.45 -5.58 13.97
CA ALA A 589 35.13 -6.64 13.00
C ALA A 589 33.73 -6.51 12.36
N LEU A 590 32.89 -5.59 12.83
CA LEU A 590 31.58 -5.32 12.24
C LEU A 590 31.76 -4.76 10.82
N THR A 591 31.03 -5.29 9.85
CA THR A 591 31.11 -4.91 8.43
C THR A 591 29.75 -4.45 7.89
N GLY A 592 29.71 -4.01 6.63
CA GLY A 592 28.48 -3.63 5.93
C GLY A 592 27.98 -2.22 6.26
N ASN A 593 26.67 -2.03 6.01
CA ASN A 593 25.97 -0.78 6.29
C ASN A 593 25.63 -0.69 7.78
N LEU A 594 25.69 0.51 8.35
CA LEU A 594 25.09 0.81 9.65
C LEU A 594 23.86 1.70 9.46
N LYS A 595 22.68 1.15 9.78
CA LYS A 595 21.43 1.90 9.81
C LYS A 595 20.98 2.06 11.26
N ILE A 596 21.00 3.30 11.76
CA ILE A 596 20.35 3.66 13.01
C ILE A 596 18.85 3.80 12.73
N PRO A 597 17.97 2.96 13.32
CA PRO A 597 16.53 3.01 13.05
C PRO A 597 15.90 4.34 13.46
N ASN A 598 14.89 4.81 12.71
CA ASN A 598 14.20 6.08 13.01
C ASN A 598 13.53 6.11 14.38
N SER A 599 13.28 4.95 15.01
CA SER A 599 12.77 4.88 16.39
C SER A 599 13.80 5.35 17.43
N VAL A 600 15.09 5.40 17.09
CA VAL A 600 16.16 5.80 18.01
C VAL A 600 16.13 7.32 18.21
N THR A 601 15.98 7.73 19.46
CA THR A 601 15.94 9.15 19.87
C THR A 601 17.18 9.59 20.64
N ALA A 602 18.03 8.65 21.08
CA ALA A 602 19.28 8.96 21.76
C ALA A 602 20.38 7.93 21.48
N ILE A 603 21.60 8.44 21.24
CA ILE A 603 22.84 7.67 21.15
C ILE A 603 23.82 8.23 22.21
N GLY A 604 24.61 7.36 22.84
CA GLY A 604 25.59 7.75 23.83
C GLY A 604 26.93 8.20 23.23
N LYS A 605 27.75 8.87 24.05
CA LYS A 605 29.12 9.23 23.68
C LYS A 605 29.92 7.97 23.35
N TYR A 606 30.84 8.06 22.39
CA TYR A 606 31.70 6.94 21.99
C TYR A 606 30.96 5.66 21.55
N ALA A 607 29.67 5.72 21.19
CA ALA A 607 28.86 4.51 20.98
C ALA A 607 29.45 3.55 19.95
N PHE A 608 30.05 4.06 18.88
CA PHE A 608 30.71 3.29 17.81
C PHE A 608 32.18 3.70 17.64
N TYR A 609 32.82 4.18 18.70
CA TYR A 609 34.23 4.60 18.63
C TYR A 609 35.12 3.43 18.16
N TYR A 610 35.94 3.66 17.14
CA TYR A 610 36.86 2.67 16.57
C TYR A 610 36.16 1.41 16.00
N CYS A 611 35.00 1.58 15.39
CA CYS A 611 34.37 0.57 14.53
C CYS A 611 34.84 0.74 13.08
N ASP A 612 36.10 0.42 12.81
CA ASP A 612 36.76 0.64 11.51
C ASP A 612 36.45 -0.41 10.44
N GLY A 613 35.87 -1.55 10.81
CA GLY A 613 35.52 -2.63 9.88
C GLY A 613 34.30 -2.36 8.97
N PHE A 614 33.47 -1.37 9.29
CA PHE A 614 32.30 -1.04 8.45
C PHE A 614 32.78 -0.66 7.05
N ASP A 615 32.20 -1.24 6.00
CA ASP A 615 32.61 -1.01 4.60
C ASP A 615 31.42 -0.58 3.71
N GLY A 616 30.34 -0.12 4.34
CA GLY A 616 29.14 0.39 3.68
C GLY A 616 28.81 1.83 4.05
N THR A 617 27.53 2.16 3.89
CA THR A 617 26.95 3.48 4.18
C THR A 617 26.52 3.60 5.64
N LEU A 618 26.51 4.83 6.15
CA LEU A 618 25.96 5.19 7.45
C LEU A 618 24.64 5.94 7.26
N THR A 619 23.56 5.42 7.84
CA THR A 619 22.24 6.09 7.89
C THR A 619 21.89 6.40 9.34
N LEU A 620 21.62 7.67 9.62
CA LEU A 620 21.24 8.16 10.95
C LEU A 620 19.71 8.22 11.10
N SER A 621 19.23 8.18 12.34
CA SER A 621 17.81 8.35 12.65
C SER A 621 17.35 9.80 12.44
N ASN A 622 16.19 9.98 11.80
CA ASN A 622 15.56 11.28 11.62
C ASN A 622 15.04 11.92 12.92
N ASN A 623 15.02 11.17 14.04
CA ASN A 623 14.52 11.63 15.33
C ASN A 623 15.66 11.98 16.32
N LEU A 624 16.91 11.98 15.88
CA LEU A 624 18.03 12.47 16.69
C LEU A 624 18.11 13.99 16.63
N THR A 625 18.38 14.61 17.78
CA THR A 625 18.65 16.06 17.89
C THR A 625 20.14 16.38 18.04
N GLU A 626 20.96 15.41 18.45
CA GLU A 626 22.40 15.57 18.62
C GLU A 626 23.16 14.34 18.10
N ILE A 627 24.35 14.56 17.52
CA ILE A 627 25.37 13.53 17.33
C ILE A 627 26.43 13.69 18.43
N PRO A 628 26.52 12.76 19.40
CA PRO A 628 27.37 12.91 20.58
C PRO A 628 28.87 12.94 20.28
N ALA A 629 29.63 13.44 21.25
CA ALA A 629 31.08 13.47 21.17
C ALA A 629 31.67 12.07 20.93
N TYR A 630 32.59 11.98 19.98
CA TYR A 630 33.31 10.75 19.61
C TYR A 630 32.43 9.58 19.14
N CYS A 631 31.16 9.82 18.78
CA CYS A 631 30.20 8.75 18.50
C CYS A 631 30.67 7.76 17.43
N PHE A 632 31.21 8.26 16.32
CA PHE A 632 31.73 7.50 15.18
C PHE A 632 33.22 7.80 14.92
N ASP A 633 33.96 8.27 15.94
CA ASP A 633 35.38 8.56 15.80
C ASP A 633 36.16 7.30 15.41
N ALA A 634 37.10 7.44 14.47
CA ALA A 634 37.89 6.37 13.87
C ALA A 634 37.06 5.25 13.21
N CYS A 635 35.81 5.50 12.80
CA CYS A 635 35.05 4.59 11.93
C CYS A 635 35.51 4.74 10.47
N SER A 636 36.74 4.31 10.20
CA SER A 636 37.46 4.69 8.97
C SER A 636 36.92 4.08 7.68
N GLY A 637 36.10 3.03 7.74
CA GLY A 637 35.63 2.31 6.54
C GLY A 637 34.26 2.75 5.99
N PHE A 638 33.47 3.56 6.71
CA PHE A 638 32.22 4.12 6.14
C PHE A 638 32.51 4.89 4.86
N ASN A 639 31.78 4.57 3.78
CA ASN A 639 32.04 5.15 2.46
C ASN A 639 30.83 5.90 1.88
N GLY A 640 31.10 6.62 0.79
CA GLY A 640 30.09 7.41 0.09
C GLY A 640 29.80 8.76 0.76
N SER A 641 28.57 9.22 0.58
CA SER A 641 28.06 10.50 1.10
C SER A 641 27.53 10.33 2.53
N LEU A 642 27.67 11.37 3.35
CA LEU A 642 27.08 11.44 4.69
C LEU A 642 25.94 12.46 4.68
N VAL A 643 24.74 12.01 5.06
CA VAL A 643 23.57 12.88 5.25
C VAL A 643 23.29 12.98 6.73
N ILE A 644 23.33 14.20 7.26
CA ILE A 644 22.92 14.55 8.62
C ILE A 644 21.43 14.92 8.56
N PRO A 645 20.54 14.18 9.25
CA PRO A 645 19.11 14.46 9.27
C PRO A 645 18.72 15.88 9.70
N ASP A 646 17.54 16.31 9.25
CA ASP A 646 17.05 17.68 9.43
C ASP A 646 16.82 18.07 10.89
N ALA A 647 16.50 17.13 11.78
CA ALA A 647 16.25 17.39 13.20
C ALA A 647 17.53 17.60 14.04
N ILE A 648 18.72 17.31 13.50
CA ILE A 648 19.97 17.40 14.25
C ILE A 648 20.40 18.86 14.40
N GLU A 649 20.44 19.34 15.64
CA GLU A 649 20.83 20.70 16.00
C GLU A 649 22.33 20.83 16.27
N THR A 650 22.95 19.76 16.78
CA THR A 650 24.35 19.78 17.24
C THR A 650 25.13 18.55 16.80
N ILE A 651 26.34 18.78 16.28
CA ILE A 651 27.35 17.74 16.07
C ILE A 651 28.51 17.99 17.02
N SER A 652 28.64 17.15 18.03
CA SER A 652 29.62 17.28 19.11
C SER A 652 31.07 16.96 18.65
N GLY A 653 32.04 17.32 19.49
CA GLY A 653 33.45 17.26 19.14
C GLY A 653 33.91 15.84 18.77
N CYS A 654 34.72 15.76 17.71
CA CYS A 654 35.26 14.51 17.15
C CYS A 654 34.19 13.47 16.75
N ALA A 655 32.93 13.84 16.53
CA ALA A 655 31.85 12.89 16.25
C ALA A 655 32.14 11.94 15.07
N PHE A 656 32.80 12.42 14.01
CA PHE A 656 33.21 11.67 12.81
C PHE A 656 34.70 11.85 12.52
N ARG A 657 35.51 12.10 13.54
CA ARG A 657 36.95 12.24 13.32
C ARG A 657 37.52 10.93 12.76
N ASP A 658 38.47 11.04 11.84
CA ASP A 658 39.16 9.92 11.19
C ASP A 658 38.22 8.90 10.49
N CYS A 659 37.05 9.36 10.03
CA CYS A 659 36.20 8.60 9.10
C CYS A 659 36.72 8.73 7.66
N ASN A 660 37.93 8.23 7.40
CA ASN A 660 38.73 8.57 6.20
C ASN A 660 38.13 8.09 4.85
N SER A 661 37.21 7.13 4.86
CA SER A 661 36.56 6.63 3.64
C SER A 661 35.31 7.42 3.22
N LEU A 662 34.85 8.36 4.06
CA LEU A 662 33.77 9.30 3.71
C LEU A 662 34.29 10.35 2.72
N LYS A 663 34.10 10.05 1.43
CA LYS A 663 34.61 10.85 0.29
C LYS A 663 33.54 11.41 -0.64
N GLY A 664 32.27 11.08 -0.40
CA GLY A 664 31.14 11.58 -1.17
C GLY A 664 30.81 13.03 -0.82
N ASN A 665 29.52 13.34 -0.72
CA ASN A 665 29.05 14.64 -0.30
C ASN A 665 28.74 14.63 1.21
N LEU A 666 29.00 15.73 1.90
CA LEU A 666 28.43 15.99 3.22
C LEU A 666 27.18 16.86 3.05
N VAL A 667 26.03 16.39 3.53
CA VAL A 667 24.77 17.14 3.56
C VAL A 667 24.37 17.38 5.00
N LEU A 668 24.36 18.64 5.42
CA LEU A 668 23.89 19.07 6.74
C LEU A 668 22.41 19.45 6.68
N GLY A 669 21.61 18.91 7.60
CA GLY A 669 20.17 19.13 7.70
C GLY A 669 19.76 20.57 8.08
N THR A 670 18.46 20.86 8.03
CA THR A 670 17.94 22.23 8.20
C THR A 670 18.13 22.83 9.59
N SER A 671 18.10 22.03 10.66
CA SER A 671 18.08 22.54 12.05
C SER A 671 19.48 22.69 12.67
N ILE A 672 20.54 22.38 11.93
CA ILE A 672 21.91 22.40 12.46
C ILE A 672 22.31 23.81 12.89
N THR A 673 22.77 23.95 14.13
CA THR A 673 23.18 25.23 14.72
C THR A 673 24.64 25.25 15.14
N ASN A 674 25.20 24.11 15.56
CA ASN A 674 26.56 24.03 16.11
C ASN A 674 27.35 22.84 15.58
N LEU A 675 28.58 23.11 15.10
CA LEU A 675 29.58 22.12 14.72
C LEU A 675 30.80 22.24 15.65
N TYR A 676 31.05 21.23 16.48
CA TYR A 676 32.09 21.24 17.50
C TYR A 676 33.46 20.76 17.01
N SER A 677 34.45 20.92 17.88
CA SER A 677 35.88 20.76 17.59
C SER A 677 36.18 19.43 16.90
N TYR A 678 36.80 19.51 15.72
CA TYR A 678 37.23 18.35 14.94
C TYR A 678 36.12 17.36 14.56
N ALA A 679 34.86 17.79 14.51
CA ALA A 679 33.71 16.93 14.22
C ALA A 679 33.90 16.06 12.96
N PHE A 680 34.53 16.60 11.91
CA PHE A 680 34.80 15.93 10.62
C PHE A 680 36.29 15.94 10.25
N LYS A 681 37.19 16.06 11.24
CA LYS A 681 38.63 16.04 10.98
C LYS A 681 39.02 14.67 10.40
N GLY A 682 39.81 14.62 9.34
CA GLY A 682 40.19 13.38 8.65
C GLY A 682 39.13 12.84 7.67
N CYS A 683 38.00 13.53 7.49
CA CYS A 683 37.04 13.23 6.41
C CYS A 683 37.40 14.03 5.15
N ASP A 684 37.29 13.41 3.97
CA ASP A 684 37.71 14.00 2.69
C ASP A 684 36.52 14.13 1.72
N PHE A 685 35.48 14.86 2.16
CA PHE A 685 34.27 15.07 1.36
C PHE A 685 34.55 15.89 0.10
N SER A 686 34.01 15.44 -1.04
CA SER A 686 34.15 16.11 -2.32
C SER A 686 33.39 17.43 -2.42
N LYS A 687 32.19 17.51 -1.82
CA LYS A 687 31.35 18.70 -1.75
C LYS A 687 30.61 18.78 -0.43
N TYR A 688 30.32 20.01 -0.02
CA TYR A 688 29.59 20.31 1.19
C TYR A 688 28.28 20.99 0.85
N TYR A 689 27.23 20.61 1.55
CA TYR A 689 25.88 21.12 1.39
C TYR A 689 25.30 21.41 2.78
N CYS A 690 24.68 22.57 2.95
CA CYS A 690 24.05 22.94 4.21
C CYS A 690 22.65 23.47 3.94
N LYS A 691 21.63 22.79 4.48
CA LYS A 691 20.22 23.17 4.32
C LYS A 691 19.76 24.25 5.30
N ALA A 692 20.57 24.59 6.31
CA ALA A 692 20.24 25.67 7.25
C ALA A 692 20.18 27.03 6.53
N GLN A 693 19.21 27.86 6.90
CA GLN A 693 19.08 29.21 6.33
C GLN A 693 20.13 30.18 6.90
N THR A 694 20.60 29.93 8.12
CA THR A 694 21.64 30.71 8.77
C THR A 694 22.90 29.87 8.98
N PRO A 695 24.10 30.43 8.77
CA PRO A 695 25.37 29.71 8.96
C PRO A 695 25.50 29.10 10.36
N PRO A 696 25.66 27.78 10.49
CA PRO A 696 25.91 27.12 11.78
C PRO A 696 27.22 27.59 12.41
N SER A 697 27.28 27.71 13.73
CA SER A 697 28.50 28.10 14.45
C SER A 697 29.59 27.03 14.30
N LEU A 698 30.76 27.44 13.80
CA LEU A 698 31.94 26.58 13.67
C LEU A 698 32.83 26.74 14.90
N MET A 699 32.82 25.76 15.82
CA MET A 699 33.57 25.80 17.07
C MET A 699 34.89 25.04 16.94
N SER A 700 36.01 25.76 17.07
CA SER A 700 37.37 25.18 17.13
C SER A 700 37.68 24.19 15.99
N GLU A 701 37.52 24.65 14.75
CA GLU A 701 37.92 23.91 13.54
C GLU A 701 37.22 22.53 13.39
N PRO A 702 35.90 22.51 13.07
CA PRO A 702 35.17 21.25 12.88
C PRO A 702 35.62 20.44 11.66
N PHE A 703 36.36 21.02 10.72
CA PHE A 703 36.87 20.39 9.51
C PHE A 703 38.40 20.44 9.47
N ASP A 704 39.03 19.63 8.61
CA ASP A 704 40.49 19.62 8.40
C ASP A 704 41.07 20.98 8.06
N LEU A 705 42.32 21.23 8.43
CA LEU A 705 43.03 22.48 8.12
C LEU A 705 43.08 22.72 6.59
N GLY A 706 42.90 23.97 6.18
CA GLY A 706 42.90 24.36 4.76
C GLY A 706 41.53 24.79 4.24
N LYS A 707 41.51 25.27 2.99
CA LYS A 707 40.31 25.80 2.34
C LYS A 707 39.58 24.69 1.59
N LEU A 708 38.28 24.53 1.84
CA LEU A 708 37.40 23.59 1.17
C LEU A 708 36.91 24.18 -0.15
N SER A 709 36.67 23.34 -1.15
CA SER A 709 36.42 23.79 -2.53
C SER A 709 35.04 24.40 -2.75
N TYR A 710 33.99 23.79 -2.18
CA TYR A 710 32.60 24.07 -2.54
C TYR A 710 31.65 23.94 -1.34
N LEU A 711 30.74 24.89 -1.21
CA LEU A 711 29.57 24.85 -0.32
C LEU A 711 28.30 25.23 -1.10
N GLY A 712 27.31 24.34 -1.11
CA GLY A 712 25.95 24.63 -1.54
C GLY A 712 25.06 25.06 -0.37
N VAL A 713 24.32 26.16 -0.52
CA VAL A 713 23.39 26.71 0.47
C VAL A 713 22.00 26.99 -0.16
N PRO A 714 20.92 27.20 0.62
CA PRO A 714 19.59 27.36 0.05
C PRO A 714 19.49 28.65 -0.77
N ILE A 715 18.54 28.68 -1.72
CA ILE A 715 18.22 29.88 -2.51
C ILE A 715 17.92 31.06 -1.57
N GLY A 716 18.55 32.21 -1.82
CA GLY A 716 18.44 33.41 -0.99
C GLY A 716 19.41 33.48 0.19
N CYS A 717 20.18 32.43 0.48
CA CYS A 717 21.05 32.36 1.66
C CYS A 717 22.53 32.67 1.36
N LYS A 718 22.94 32.82 0.09
CA LYS A 718 24.37 32.98 -0.28
C LYS A 718 25.03 34.16 0.39
N GLU A 719 24.36 35.32 0.45
CA GLU A 719 24.93 36.51 1.07
C GLU A 719 25.19 36.33 2.57
N VAL A 720 24.27 35.67 3.28
CA VAL A 720 24.40 35.43 4.72
C VAL A 720 25.62 34.56 5.01
N TYR A 721 25.83 33.49 4.24
CA TYR A 721 27.00 32.61 4.35
C TYR A 721 28.30 33.29 3.90
N ALA A 722 28.27 34.07 2.82
CA ALA A 722 29.46 34.76 2.32
C ALA A 722 29.93 35.91 3.23
N ASN A 723 29.03 36.47 4.05
CA ASN A 723 29.34 37.51 5.03
C ASN A 723 29.84 36.95 6.38
N ASP A 724 29.57 35.68 6.68
CA ASP A 724 30.14 35.02 7.87
C ASP A 724 31.65 34.78 7.70
N SER A 725 32.46 35.28 8.63
CA SER A 725 33.93 35.21 8.54
C SER A 725 34.47 33.78 8.55
N ASN A 726 33.81 32.86 9.24
CA ASN A 726 34.25 31.47 9.33
C ASN A 726 33.99 30.75 8.00
N TYR A 727 32.81 30.94 7.40
CA TYR A 727 32.47 30.29 6.12
C TYR A 727 33.23 30.90 4.95
N LYS A 728 33.35 32.23 4.91
CA LYS A 728 34.12 32.95 3.88
C LYS A 728 35.59 32.53 3.83
N THR A 729 36.21 32.31 5.00
CA THR A 729 37.60 31.86 5.06
C THR A 729 37.71 30.37 4.75
N LYS A 730 36.71 29.58 5.15
CA LYS A 730 36.75 28.13 5.03
C LYS A 730 36.45 27.61 3.62
N PHE A 731 35.53 28.22 2.88
CA PHE A 731 35.08 27.73 1.57
C PHE A 731 35.53 28.64 0.43
N ALA A 732 36.00 28.05 -0.67
CA ALA A 732 36.44 28.76 -1.86
C ALA A 732 35.26 29.28 -2.69
N THR A 733 34.23 28.44 -2.82
CA THR A 733 33.01 28.74 -3.58
C THR A 733 31.80 28.51 -2.69
N ILE A 734 30.87 29.48 -2.68
CA ILE A 734 29.56 29.39 -2.03
C ILE A 734 28.51 29.67 -3.12
N GLU A 735 27.64 28.68 -3.36
CA GLU A 735 26.62 28.72 -4.40
C GLU A 735 25.23 28.39 -3.84
N GLU A 736 24.21 28.98 -4.45
CA GLU A 736 22.82 28.67 -4.13
C GLU A 736 22.41 27.42 -4.90
N VAL A 737 21.71 26.52 -4.21
CA VAL A 737 21.22 25.26 -4.75
C VAL A 737 19.80 25.02 -4.28
N GLU A 738 19.02 24.41 -5.15
CA GLU A 738 17.73 23.79 -4.83
C GLU A 738 18.01 22.41 -4.20
N PHE A 739 17.36 22.10 -3.08
CA PHE A 739 17.75 21.04 -2.14
C PHE A 739 16.85 19.83 -2.11
#